data_AF-A0A4E9DXY8-F1
#
_entry.id   AF-A0A4E9DXY8-F1
#
_cell.length_a   1.000
_cell.length_b   1.000
_cell.length_c   1.000
_cell.angle_alpha   90.00
_cell.angle_beta   90.00
_cell.angle_gamma   90.00
#
_symmetry.space_group_name_H-M   'P 1'
#
loop_
_entity.id
_entity.type
_entity.pdbx_description
1 polymer ?
#
loop_
_entity_poly.entity_id
_entity_poly.type
_entity_poly.pdbx_seq_one_letter_code
_entity_poly.pdbx_strand_id
1 'polypeptide(L)'
;MSAVNRTLRTATKQLRFQSPRGLRVAAPLVARSALAARSSLPASHGAAFSTSAAKFSGAPDMSSAPREYDPEIKDIADYVANKTIDSELAFDTARWILLDTLGCGLEGLRFKECSKLLGPIVPGTVVPNGPKVPGTPFQLDPVNAAFNIGAMIRWLDFNDCWLAAEWGHPSDNLGAILAVADWINRTNKAGGNLAGGKTFVVKDVLEAMIKAHEIQGCLALLNSYNKVGLDHVVLVKVASTAVVSKMLGLNEKQIADAVTQAWVDGQSLRTYRHTPNTMSRKSWAAGDACQRAVNLALKVLKGEQGVPTVLSAPVWGFYDVLFKGQKFEFQRPYGSYVMENVLFKVSYPAEFHSQTAVEASEKIHHLLKSQGKSAADIKSITCRTHEACIRIIDKQFKPMDNFADRDHCIQYMCATMLVFGRLEATDYTDGGEAATSPLVESLRQKIKCVEDPQYTKDYHDPKLRTISNALTVELNDGTVLDEVAVEAPLGHRLRREEAKPVILEKYKRHLGPHYPEARVKELVELNLDAKKLESTPVDEYVDLYTVESSNLLFVFILYPQRPDPAGATSIMSADRQTIIEVNRSLRNIKNELENLLERGVIDDSVYDTINVALPPESSLSGPLRTATGAANKTAAKAVSPAPTSSPAPSAKAAPTKAFNDLKIKSSSPAPPAYDQTPPPGLPTRNVKPTVAHARALYRYAASDGRDLTFEKDDRIAVYEYMNQDWWMGLNERTGQEGIFPRNYVLVDQETKKPVQPMQAPIPQPQYGYPAYSQGPPPQQNPYNAHVPPMAVAEGSGQPAQEGDGKDNKVNEYGKKFGKKLGNAAIFGAGASIGSGIRQAEDTPTQPKPKKSKKRKAGAPDDELLNTELGLNTLFTKMDNQLLADHLAQKLTRFGSDLSAIEISDMTLSANTIQDTTTWQEPRTLDKFPNFLESVTENPELLYKSAKKKGSPHTLIVTGAGLRAADIVRSMRKFQNKDNAIAKLFAKHFKIEEQVKFLGEHRTGISVGTPARLMDLMDNGALSLDGLKRLVVDASHIDQKKRGVLDMKDTMMPLARFLSRKEFKDRYDDEKKPLALLFY
;
A
#
# COMPACT_ATOMS: atom_id res chain seq x y z
N MET A 1 69.10 32.86 -5.05
CA MET A 1 70.18 31.90 -4.75
C MET A 1 69.50 30.61 -4.30
N SER A 2 69.85 29.38 -4.73
CA SER A 2 70.89 28.85 -5.64
C SER A 2 70.25 27.59 -6.32
N ALA A 3 70.40 27.20 -7.60
CA ALA A 3 71.60 26.89 -8.40
C ALA A 3 72.50 25.81 -7.74
N VAL A 4 73.09 24.80 -8.41
CA VAL A 4 73.05 24.25 -9.79
C VAL A 4 73.60 22.79 -9.68
N ASN A 5 73.46 21.78 -10.55
CA ASN A 5 73.39 21.69 -12.02
C ASN A 5 72.31 20.63 -12.44
N ARG A 6 72.37 19.71 -13.44
CA ARG A 6 73.37 19.27 -14.45
C ARG A 6 72.65 18.89 -15.77
N THR A 7 73.39 18.58 -16.84
CA THR A 7 72.89 18.61 -18.24
C THR A 7 73.29 17.42 -19.11
N LEU A 8 72.55 17.19 -20.20
CA LEU A 8 73.12 16.77 -21.50
C LEU A 8 72.28 17.33 -22.69
N ARG A 9 72.82 17.24 -23.91
CA ARG A 9 72.32 17.81 -25.19
C ARG A 9 72.46 16.74 -26.31
N THR A 10 72.00 16.83 -27.56
CA THR A 10 71.51 17.91 -28.47
C THR A 10 70.57 17.21 -29.53
N ALA A 11 69.89 17.77 -30.54
CA ALA A 11 69.94 19.08 -31.22
C ALA A 11 68.63 19.47 -31.97
N THR A 12 68.74 20.56 -32.74
CA THR A 12 67.85 21.22 -33.73
C THR A 12 67.82 20.54 -35.13
N LYS A 13 67.00 20.88 -36.15
CA LYS A 13 66.13 22.06 -36.47
C LYS A 13 65.12 21.78 -37.63
N GLN A 14 64.01 22.56 -37.70
CA GLN A 14 63.33 23.24 -38.86
C GLN A 14 63.36 22.63 -40.32
N LEU A 15 62.38 22.85 -41.23
CA LEU A 15 61.54 24.05 -41.54
C LEU A 15 60.24 23.70 -42.35
N ARG A 16 59.56 24.69 -42.97
CA ARG A 16 58.26 24.62 -43.72
C ARG A 16 58.42 24.92 -45.23
N PHE A 17 57.52 24.45 -46.11
CA PHE A 17 56.53 25.25 -46.92
C PHE A 17 56.06 24.66 -48.30
N GLN A 18 54.75 24.83 -48.57
CA GLN A 18 54.06 25.06 -49.87
C GLN A 18 54.05 24.03 -51.05
N SER A 19 53.08 24.23 -51.96
CA SER A 19 52.67 23.37 -53.10
C SER A 19 52.96 23.99 -54.47
N PRO A 20 52.82 23.24 -55.58
CA PRO A 20 51.87 23.68 -56.63
C PRO A 20 51.14 22.56 -57.42
N ARG A 21 50.28 23.03 -58.36
CA ARG A 21 49.49 22.40 -59.46
C ARG A 21 50.13 21.15 -60.14
N GLY A 22 49.41 20.21 -60.79
CA GLY A 22 47.95 20.03 -61.04
C GLY A 22 47.61 19.71 -62.52
N LEU A 23 46.64 18.81 -62.82
CA LEU A 23 46.12 18.53 -64.20
C LEU A 23 44.72 17.84 -64.19
N ARG A 24 44.07 17.69 -65.37
CA ARG A 24 42.65 17.24 -65.55
C ARG A 24 42.47 16.18 -66.67
N VAL A 25 41.53 15.24 -66.49
CA VAL A 25 40.66 14.59 -67.50
C VAL A 25 39.36 14.21 -66.75
N ALA A 26 38.20 14.85 -66.91
CA ALA A 26 37.23 14.90 -68.02
C ALA A 26 36.26 13.68 -68.07
N ALA A 27 34.97 13.97 -68.30
CA ALA A 27 33.86 13.01 -68.36
C ALA A 27 33.14 13.11 -69.73
N PRO A 28 32.16 12.25 -70.02
CA PRO A 28 30.98 12.70 -70.77
C PRO A 28 29.63 12.20 -70.22
N LEU A 29 28.54 12.80 -70.74
CA LEU A 29 27.15 12.61 -70.30
C LEU A 29 26.25 12.47 -71.54
N VAL A 30 25.62 11.30 -71.76
CA VAL A 30 24.73 10.97 -72.89
C VAL A 30 23.78 9.83 -72.44
N ALA A 31 22.48 9.74 -72.73
CA ALA A 31 21.44 10.73 -73.07
C ALA A 31 20.04 10.10 -72.81
N ARG A 32 18.95 10.85 -72.99
CA ARG A 32 17.56 10.35 -72.93
C ARG A 32 17.10 9.75 -74.27
N SER A 33 16.29 8.70 -74.22
CA SER A 33 15.26 8.36 -75.23
C SER A 33 14.08 7.65 -74.54
N ALA A 34 12.93 7.51 -75.21
CA ALA A 34 11.66 7.15 -74.56
C ALA A 34 10.65 6.44 -75.49
N LEU A 35 9.56 5.96 -74.85
CA LEU A 35 8.24 5.59 -75.42
C LEU A 35 8.13 4.31 -76.27
N ALA A 36 7.17 3.46 -75.83
CA ALA A 36 6.22 2.63 -76.60
C ALA A 36 6.09 1.18 -76.05
N ALA A 37 4.98 0.45 -76.27
CA ALA A 37 3.59 0.68 -75.86
C ALA A 37 2.72 -0.51 -76.30
N ARG A 38 1.90 -1.08 -75.39
CA ARG A 38 0.77 -2.03 -75.66
C ARG A 38 1.17 -3.40 -76.30
N SER A 39 0.34 -4.45 -76.34
CA SER A 39 -0.68 -4.95 -75.39
C SER A 39 -1.23 -6.32 -75.84
N SER A 40 -1.28 -7.33 -74.96
CA SER A 40 -2.17 -8.51 -75.13
C SER A 40 -2.35 -9.32 -73.83
N LEU A 41 -3.56 -9.88 -73.69
CA LEU A 41 -4.00 -10.89 -72.70
C LEU A 41 -4.21 -12.22 -73.48
N PRO A 42 -4.58 -13.39 -72.87
CA PRO A 42 -5.06 -13.64 -71.50
C PRO A 42 -4.51 -14.90 -70.76
N ALA A 43 -5.02 -15.13 -69.55
CA ALA A 43 -5.09 -16.42 -68.82
C ALA A 43 -3.76 -17.05 -68.29
N SER A 44 -3.72 -17.75 -67.14
CA SER A 44 -4.74 -17.96 -66.09
C SER A 44 -4.15 -18.37 -64.72
N HIS A 45 -4.75 -17.85 -63.65
CA HIS A 45 -4.91 -18.45 -62.31
C HIS A 45 -3.71 -19.04 -61.55
N GLY A 46 -3.24 -18.28 -60.55
CA GLY A 46 -2.63 -18.79 -59.33
C GLY A 46 -3.00 -17.85 -58.17
N ALA A 47 -3.87 -18.28 -57.25
CA ALA A 47 -4.47 -17.39 -56.25
C ALA A 47 -3.75 -17.44 -54.90
N ALA A 48 -3.32 -16.28 -54.41
CA ALA A 48 -2.89 -16.08 -53.03
C ALA A 48 -3.95 -15.25 -52.28
N PHE A 49 -4.45 -15.77 -51.15
CA PHE A 49 -5.44 -15.07 -50.33
C PHE A 49 -4.80 -13.87 -49.60
N SER A 50 -5.39 -12.69 -49.77
CA SER A 50 -5.13 -11.53 -48.91
C SER A 50 -6.44 -10.81 -48.62
N THR A 51 -6.88 -10.83 -47.36
CA THR A 51 -8.18 -10.31 -46.92
C THR A 51 -8.04 -9.07 -46.04
N SER A 52 -7.22 -8.11 -46.48
CA SER A 52 -7.20 -6.75 -45.92
C SER A 52 -8.38 -5.94 -46.44
N ALA A 53 -9.58 -6.21 -45.92
CA ALA A 53 -10.77 -5.42 -46.22
C ALA A 53 -10.58 -3.95 -45.78
N ALA A 54 -10.90 -3.01 -46.66
CA ALA A 54 -10.67 -1.59 -46.41
C ALA A 54 -11.50 -1.07 -45.23
N LYS A 55 -10.83 -0.52 -44.21
CA LYS A 55 -11.50 0.23 -43.13
C LYS A 55 -11.79 1.66 -43.60
N PHE A 56 -13.04 2.08 -43.47
CA PHE A 56 -13.46 3.46 -43.71
C PHE A 56 -12.75 4.41 -42.73
N SER A 57 -11.74 5.14 -43.20
CA SER A 57 -11.10 6.23 -42.45
C SER A 57 -11.98 7.48 -42.46
N GLY A 58 -13.15 7.41 -41.84
CA GLY A 58 -14.09 8.52 -41.65
C GLY A 58 -13.63 9.54 -40.61
N ALA A 59 -12.32 9.74 -40.46
CA ALA A 59 -11.76 10.80 -39.64
C ALA A 59 -11.83 12.12 -40.43
N PRO A 60 -12.43 13.19 -39.89
CA PRO A 60 -12.35 14.50 -40.52
C PRO A 60 -10.90 14.98 -40.53
N ASP A 61 -10.49 15.62 -41.62
CA ASP A 61 -9.18 16.28 -41.72
C ASP A 61 -9.15 17.51 -40.81
N MET A 62 -8.75 17.29 -39.56
CA MET A 62 -8.64 18.31 -38.52
C MET A 62 -7.42 19.19 -38.82
N SER A 63 -7.67 20.24 -39.61
CA SER A 63 -6.75 21.29 -40.05
C SER A 63 -5.60 21.57 -39.08
N SER A 64 -4.39 21.66 -39.63
CA SER A 64 -3.08 21.69 -38.95
C SER A 64 -2.75 22.97 -38.14
N ALA A 65 -3.71 23.49 -37.37
CA ALA A 65 -3.44 24.44 -36.30
C ALA A 65 -2.69 23.74 -35.15
N PRO A 66 -1.57 24.30 -34.65
CA PRO A 66 -0.94 23.81 -33.43
C PRO A 66 -1.93 23.84 -32.26
N ARG A 67 -2.09 22.72 -31.54
CA ARG A 67 -2.90 22.69 -30.32
C ARG A 67 -2.17 23.47 -29.23
N GLU A 68 -2.85 24.43 -28.62
CA GLU A 68 -2.31 25.15 -27.48
C GLU A 68 -2.14 24.23 -26.26
N TYR A 69 -1.18 24.57 -25.41
CA TYR A 69 -1.03 23.94 -24.10
C TYR A 69 -2.19 24.33 -23.17
N ASP A 70 -2.56 23.42 -22.28
CA ASP A 70 -3.45 23.73 -21.15
C ASP A 70 -2.90 24.93 -20.36
N PRO A 71 -3.74 25.92 -19.95
CA PRO A 71 -3.27 27.14 -19.28
C PRO A 71 -2.38 26.87 -18.07
N GLU A 72 -2.73 25.86 -17.28
CA GLU A 72 -2.02 25.45 -16.08
C GLU A 72 -0.58 24.97 -16.38
N ILE A 73 -0.30 24.53 -17.61
CA ILE A 73 1.04 24.18 -18.10
C ILE A 73 1.82 25.43 -18.53
N LYS A 74 1.14 26.39 -19.20
CA LYS A 74 1.74 27.67 -19.62
C LYS A 74 2.16 28.48 -18.40
N ASP A 75 1.30 28.58 -17.40
CA ASP A 75 1.54 29.36 -16.18
C ASP A 75 2.77 28.84 -15.39
N ILE A 76 2.97 27.51 -15.35
CA ILE A 76 4.18 26.90 -14.77
C ILE A 76 5.42 27.21 -15.63
N ALA A 77 5.30 27.13 -16.96
CA ALA A 77 6.41 27.36 -17.87
C ALA A 77 6.90 28.82 -17.85
N ASP A 78 5.98 29.80 -17.94
CA ASP A 78 6.27 31.24 -17.82
C ASP A 78 6.86 31.57 -16.45
N TYR A 79 6.27 31.09 -15.35
CA TYR A 79 6.79 31.33 -14.01
C TYR A 79 8.24 30.86 -13.85
N VAL A 80 8.58 29.66 -14.33
CA VAL A 80 9.96 29.17 -14.24
C VAL A 80 10.87 29.91 -15.22
N ALA A 81 10.42 30.17 -16.44
CA ALA A 81 11.20 30.80 -17.49
C ALA A 81 11.52 32.28 -17.21
N ASN A 82 10.53 33.05 -16.76
CA ASN A 82 10.50 34.51 -16.91
C ASN A 82 10.32 35.26 -15.57
N LYS A 83 9.64 34.69 -14.55
CA LYS A 83 9.47 35.37 -13.26
C LYS A 83 10.78 35.43 -12.46
N THR A 84 11.26 36.64 -12.19
CA THR A 84 12.33 36.90 -11.20
C THR A 84 11.79 36.76 -9.78
N ILE A 85 12.61 36.20 -8.88
CA ILE A 85 12.35 36.15 -7.44
C ILE A 85 13.03 37.33 -6.76
N ASP A 86 12.25 38.16 -6.08
CA ASP A 86 12.59 39.46 -5.49
C ASP A 86 12.42 39.51 -3.96
N SER A 87 12.01 38.41 -3.33
CA SER A 87 11.78 38.31 -1.88
C SER A 87 13.04 37.89 -1.11
N GLU A 88 13.62 38.82 -0.34
CA GLU A 88 14.74 38.53 0.58
C GLU A 88 14.37 37.47 1.63
N LEU A 89 13.11 37.47 2.10
CA LEU A 89 12.59 36.47 3.05
C LEU A 89 12.53 35.07 2.45
N ALA A 90 12.18 34.96 1.16
CA ALA A 90 12.21 33.69 0.45
C ALA A 90 13.64 33.15 0.33
N PHE A 91 14.62 34.01 -0.01
CA PHE A 91 16.03 33.61 -0.04
C PHE A 91 16.58 33.26 1.34
N ASP A 92 16.23 34.00 2.41
CA ASP A 92 16.63 33.62 3.78
C ASP A 92 16.06 32.26 4.17
N THR A 93 14.75 32.08 4.01
CA THR A 93 14.10 30.80 4.37
C THR A 93 14.66 29.65 3.53
N ALA A 94 14.97 29.88 2.24
CA ALA A 94 15.62 28.89 1.38
C ALA A 94 17.03 28.48 1.88
N ARG A 95 17.85 29.41 2.41
CA ARG A 95 19.16 29.08 3.01
C ARG A 95 18.99 28.16 4.22
N TRP A 96 18.01 28.45 5.08
CA TRP A 96 17.70 27.61 6.25
C TRP A 96 17.13 26.24 5.83
N ILE A 97 16.27 26.17 4.81
CA ILE A 97 15.76 24.90 4.26
C ILE A 97 16.90 24.07 3.65
N LEU A 98 17.83 24.67 2.90
CA LEU A 98 18.97 23.96 2.31
C LEU A 98 19.82 23.27 3.40
N LEU A 99 20.16 24.02 4.45
CA LEU A 99 20.89 23.52 5.62
C LEU A 99 20.13 22.41 6.35
N ASP A 100 18.85 22.61 6.66
CA ASP A 100 18.01 21.63 7.37
C ASP A 100 17.87 20.32 6.57
N THR A 101 17.59 20.44 5.27
CA THR A 101 17.35 19.33 4.34
C THR A 101 18.61 18.47 4.15
N LEU A 102 19.79 19.10 3.98
CA LEU A 102 21.06 18.38 3.91
C LEU A 102 21.41 17.69 5.24
N GLY A 103 21.11 18.34 6.38
CA GLY A 103 21.21 17.70 7.70
C GLY A 103 20.32 16.46 7.81
N CYS A 104 19.07 16.51 7.36
CA CYS A 104 18.16 15.37 7.36
C CYS A 104 18.64 14.22 6.45
N GLY A 105 19.25 14.54 5.30
CA GLY A 105 19.84 13.54 4.41
C GLY A 105 20.96 12.74 5.08
N LEU A 106 21.85 13.43 5.80
CA LEU A 106 22.98 12.80 6.50
C LEU A 106 22.52 11.91 7.66
N GLU A 107 21.62 12.40 8.51
CA GLU A 107 21.04 11.58 9.57
C GLU A 107 20.31 10.35 8.99
N GLY A 108 19.66 10.49 7.83
CA GLY A 108 19.08 9.37 7.07
C GLY A 108 20.08 8.27 6.69
N LEU A 109 21.34 8.61 6.38
CA LEU A 109 22.38 7.62 6.04
C LEU A 109 22.68 6.64 7.19
N ARG A 110 22.50 7.07 8.45
CA ARG A 110 22.72 6.25 9.66
C ARG A 110 21.76 5.06 9.73
N PHE A 111 20.65 5.10 8.99
CA PHE A 111 19.65 4.04 8.94
C PHE A 111 19.95 3.10 7.77
N LYS A 112 20.30 1.85 8.07
CA LYS A 112 20.60 0.79 7.09
C LYS A 112 19.49 0.62 6.04
N GLU A 113 18.24 0.83 6.43
CA GLU A 113 17.08 0.76 5.54
C GLU A 113 17.08 1.85 4.45
N CYS A 114 17.67 3.02 4.72
CA CYS A 114 17.95 4.05 3.72
C CYS A 114 19.17 3.67 2.88
N SER A 115 20.32 3.48 3.55
CA SER A 115 21.61 3.38 2.86
C SER A 115 21.75 2.14 1.97
N LYS A 116 20.98 1.06 2.22
CA LYS A 116 20.90 -0.11 1.32
C LYS A 116 20.25 0.16 -0.04
N LEU A 117 19.55 1.29 -0.22
CA LEU A 117 18.93 1.69 -1.48
C LEU A 117 19.79 2.69 -2.27
N LEU A 118 20.90 3.14 -1.70
CA LEU A 118 21.78 4.16 -2.27
C LEU A 118 22.95 3.55 -3.06
N GLY A 119 23.62 4.37 -3.85
CA GLY A 119 24.73 4.01 -4.72
C GLY A 119 24.33 3.79 -6.19
N PRO A 120 25.26 3.28 -7.02
CA PRO A 120 25.00 2.96 -8.41
C PRO A 120 24.19 1.67 -8.55
N ILE A 121 23.28 1.63 -9.54
CA ILE A 121 22.44 0.45 -9.86
C ILE A 121 23.31 -0.80 -10.11
N VAL A 122 24.50 -0.63 -10.69
CA VAL A 122 25.53 -1.66 -10.79
C VAL A 122 26.76 -1.22 -9.99
N PRO A 123 27.12 -1.93 -8.90
CA PRO A 123 28.34 -1.65 -8.13
C PRO A 123 29.60 -1.61 -9.02
N GLY A 124 30.46 -0.61 -8.79
CA GLY A 124 31.65 -0.36 -9.62
C GLY A 124 31.40 0.47 -10.89
N THR A 125 30.18 0.94 -11.15
CA THR A 125 29.92 1.92 -12.22
C THR A 125 30.71 3.21 -11.97
N VAL A 126 31.44 3.67 -12.99
CA VAL A 126 32.15 4.96 -12.99
C VAL A 126 31.41 5.92 -13.92
N VAL A 127 31.06 7.10 -13.43
CA VAL A 127 30.37 8.15 -14.22
C VAL A 127 31.26 9.39 -14.33
N PRO A 128 31.94 9.60 -15.48
CA PRO A 128 32.79 10.77 -15.69
C PRO A 128 32.01 12.08 -15.50
N ASN A 129 32.55 12.99 -14.67
CA ASN A 129 31.94 14.26 -14.30
C ASN A 129 30.53 14.14 -13.68
N GLY A 130 30.15 12.94 -13.23
CA GLY A 130 28.87 12.69 -12.59
C GLY A 130 28.71 13.51 -11.29
N PRO A 131 27.48 13.88 -10.90
CA PRO A 131 27.25 14.50 -9.61
C PRO A 131 27.58 13.55 -8.45
N LYS A 132 28.01 14.13 -7.33
CA LYS A 132 28.34 13.40 -6.10
C LYS A 132 27.19 13.46 -5.10
N VAL A 133 27.06 12.41 -4.28
CA VAL A 133 26.00 12.28 -3.28
C VAL A 133 26.56 12.61 -1.87
N PRO A 134 26.04 13.67 -1.19
CA PRO A 134 26.50 14.09 0.14
C PRO A 134 26.58 12.95 1.17
N GLY A 135 27.62 12.96 2.01
CA GLY A 135 27.86 11.95 3.04
C GLY A 135 28.32 10.58 2.53
N THR A 136 28.58 10.44 1.22
CA THR A 136 28.97 9.17 0.58
C THR A 136 30.16 9.32 -0.38
N PRO A 137 30.83 8.22 -0.77
CA PRO A 137 31.80 8.22 -1.86
C PRO A 137 31.16 8.12 -3.26
N PHE A 138 29.82 8.17 -3.39
CA PHE A 138 29.16 7.89 -4.66
C PHE A 138 29.22 9.07 -5.63
N GLN A 139 29.73 8.80 -6.83
CA GLN A 139 29.61 9.65 -8.01
C GLN A 139 28.76 8.92 -9.07
N LEU A 140 27.62 9.50 -9.43
CA LEU A 140 26.55 8.82 -10.17
C LEU A 140 26.19 9.61 -11.44
N ASP A 141 25.25 9.10 -12.24
CA ASP A 141 24.58 9.91 -13.26
C ASP A 141 23.54 10.85 -12.60
N PRO A 142 23.15 11.97 -13.25
CA PRO A 142 22.22 12.94 -12.64
C PRO A 142 20.82 12.39 -12.36
N VAL A 143 20.39 11.30 -13.02
CA VAL A 143 19.09 10.67 -12.76
C VAL A 143 19.18 9.87 -11.46
N ASN A 144 20.18 8.99 -11.31
CA ASN A 144 20.35 8.20 -10.09
C ASN A 144 20.84 9.02 -8.89
N ALA A 145 21.63 10.08 -9.10
CA ALA A 145 21.95 11.05 -8.05
C ALA A 145 20.69 11.75 -7.51
N ALA A 146 19.75 12.13 -8.38
CA ALA A 146 18.48 12.72 -7.95
C ALA A 146 17.62 11.76 -7.12
N PHE A 147 17.65 10.46 -7.43
CA PHE A 147 17.09 9.42 -6.54
C PHE A 147 17.79 9.42 -5.18
N ASN A 148 19.12 9.29 -5.19
CA ASN A 148 19.92 9.12 -3.98
C ASN A 148 19.75 10.27 -2.99
N ILE A 149 19.86 11.51 -3.48
CA ILE A 149 19.71 12.72 -2.67
C ILE A 149 18.24 12.85 -2.21
N GLY A 150 17.27 12.72 -3.11
CA GLY A 150 15.85 12.83 -2.78
C GLY A 150 15.34 11.75 -1.80
N ALA A 151 15.91 10.55 -1.84
CA ALA A 151 15.57 9.46 -0.92
C ALA A 151 16.15 9.68 0.48
N MET A 152 17.40 10.17 0.60
CA MET A 152 18.00 10.40 1.92
C MET A 152 17.34 11.57 2.67
N ILE A 153 17.12 12.71 1.99
CA ILE A 153 16.63 13.94 2.65
C ILE A 153 15.21 13.76 3.21
N ARG A 154 14.40 12.94 2.54
CA ARG A 154 13.02 12.62 2.94
C ARG A 154 12.93 11.44 3.90
N TRP A 155 14.02 10.69 4.12
CA TRP A 155 13.94 9.33 4.66
C TRP A 155 13.21 9.24 6.01
N LEU A 156 13.63 10.10 6.94
CA LEU A 156 13.19 10.12 8.33
C LEU A 156 11.96 10.99 8.58
N ASP A 157 11.31 11.51 7.53
CA ASP A 157 10.17 12.42 7.67
C ASP A 157 10.51 13.65 8.55
N PHE A 158 11.77 14.11 8.51
CA PHE A 158 12.28 15.16 9.42
C PHE A 158 12.71 16.44 8.67
N ASN A 159 12.54 16.47 7.35
CA ASN A 159 12.72 17.66 6.51
C ASN A 159 11.49 18.60 6.60
N ASP A 160 11.36 19.52 5.65
CA ASP A 160 10.30 20.53 5.62
C ASP A 160 8.88 19.95 5.46
N CYS A 161 7.87 20.82 5.52
CA CYS A 161 6.50 20.45 5.22
C CYS A 161 5.67 21.63 4.70
N TRP A 162 4.70 21.30 3.84
CA TRP A 162 3.63 22.17 3.40
C TRP A 162 2.29 21.47 3.55
N LEU A 163 1.35 22.11 4.25
CA LEU A 163 0.03 21.56 4.60
C LEU A 163 -1.08 22.39 3.96
N ALA A 164 -1.88 21.78 3.09
CA ALA A 164 -3.05 22.41 2.47
C ALA A 164 -4.10 21.35 2.08
N ALA A 165 -4.83 21.52 0.96
CA ALA A 165 -5.74 20.49 0.44
C ALA A 165 -5.00 19.20 0.04
N GLU A 166 -3.73 19.32 -0.33
CA GLU A 166 -2.73 18.26 -0.31
C GLU A 166 -1.62 18.59 0.70
N TRP A 167 -0.96 17.56 1.24
CA TRP A 167 0.25 17.70 2.06
C TRP A 167 1.48 17.31 1.26
N GLY A 168 2.64 17.92 1.53
CA GLY A 168 3.89 17.48 0.91
C GLY A 168 5.12 18.10 1.58
N HIS A 169 6.30 17.80 1.03
CA HIS A 169 7.60 18.25 1.53
C HIS A 169 8.34 18.91 0.37
N PRO A 170 8.18 20.21 0.14
CA PRO A 170 8.75 20.85 -1.06
C PRO A 170 10.28 20.83 -1.13
N SER A 171 10.97 20.63 -0.01
CA SER A 171 12.42 20.35 0.02
C SER A 171 12.83 19.08 -0.73
N ASP A 172 11.93 18.12 -0.95
CA ASP A 172 12.21 16.87 -1.69
C ASP A 172 12.79 17.15 -3.10
N ASN A 173 12.37 18.25 -3.73
CA ASN A 173 12.85 18.70 -5.05
C ASN A 173 14.36 19.02 -5.07
N LEU A 174 14.99 19.25 -3.91
CA LEU A 174 16.44 19.46 -3.81
C LEU A 174 17.22 18.27 -4.40
N GLY A 175 16.65 17.05 -4.35
CA GLY A 175 17.25 15.88 -4.99
C GLY A 175 17.51 16.10 -6.48
N ALA A 176 16.51 16.55 -7.23
CA ALA A 176 16.64 16.84 -8.66
C ALA A 176 17.50 18.09 -8.92
N ILE A 177 17.30 19.16 -8.15
CA ILE A 177 17.98 20.45 -8.32
C ILE A 177 19.49 20.30 -8.09
N LEU A 178 19.90 19.73 -6.95
CA LEU A 178 21.31 19.64 -6.56
C LEU A 178 22.08 18.69 -7.49
N ALA A 179 21.49 17.54 -7.84
CA ALA A 179 22.09 16.60 -8.78
C ALA A 179 22.34 17.22 -10.16
N VAL A 180 21.40 18.01 -10.69
CA VAL A 180 21.53 18.65 -12.01
C VAL A 180 22.53 19.82 -11.97
N ALA A 181 22.52 20.66 -10.93
CA ALA A 181 23.49 21.76 -10.81
C ALA A 181 24.93 21.26 -10.65
N ASP A 182 25.16 20.29 -9.77
CA ASP A 182 26.49 19.68 -9.54
C ASP A 182 27.02 18.99 -10.82
N TRP A 183 26.16 18.27 -11.54
CA TRP A 183 26.48 17.64 -12.82
C TRP A 183 26.92 18.65 -13.89
N ILE A 184 26.16 19.73 -14.06
CA ILE A 184 26.44 20.76 -15.06
C ILE A 184 27.78 21.43 -14.74
N ASN A 185 28.03 21.80 -13.48
CA ASN A 185 29.29 22.40 -13.07
C ASN A 185 30.50 21.51 -13.35
N ARG A 186 30.46 20.25 -12.90
CA ARG A 186 31.57 19.29 -13.11
C ARG A 186 31.81 19.03 -14.60
N THR A 187 30.74 18.91 -15.38
CA THR A 187 30.83 18.71 -16.83
C THR A 187 31.42 19.94 -17.54
N ASN A 188 30.99 21.14 -17.18
CA ASN A 188 31.47 22.39 -17.79
C ASN A 188 32.91 22.72 -17.38
N LYS A 189 33.30 22.53 -16.11
CA LYS A 189 34.70 22.63 -15.65
C LYS A 189 35.63 21.63 -16.35
N ALA A 190 35.11 20.47 -16.75
CA ALA A 190 35.82 19.48 -17.57
C ALA A 190 35.82 19.78 -19.10
N GLY A 191 35.39 20.97 -19.52
CA GLY A 191 35.38 21.39 -20.94
C GLY A 191 34.09 21.07 -21.70
N GLY A 192 33.03 20.64 -21.01
CA GLY A 192 31.68 20.51 -21.56
C GLY A 192 30.96 21.86 -21.76
N ASN A 193 29.75 21.81 -22.32
CA ASN A 193 28.94 22.99 -22.63
C ASN A 193 27.44 22.73 -22.38
N LEU A 194 27.11 22.16 -21.22
CA LEU A 194 25.72 22.02 -20.75
C LEU A 194 25.17 23.38 -20.32
N ALA A 195 23.88 23.61 -20.53
CA ALA A 195 23.20 24.88 -20.18
C ALA A 195 23.92 26.15 -20.69
N GLY A 196 24.52 26.08 -21.88
CA GLY A 196 25.28 27.19 -22.48
C GLY A 196 26.60 27.53 -21.77
N GLY A 197 27.17 26.57 -21.03
CA GLY A 197 28.44 26.74 -20.32
C GLY A 197 28.28 27.41 -18.95
N LYS A 198 27.05 27.53 -18.43
CA LYS A 198 26.79 28.11 -17.11
C LYS A 198 27.50 27.30 -16.01
N THR A 199 28.14 28.02 -15.09
CA THR A 199 28.50 27.54 -13.76
C THR A 199 27.43 28.02 -12.79
N PHE A 200 26.77 27.09 -12.13
CA PHE A 200 25.78 27.34 -11.08
C PHE A 200 26.48 27.65 -9.74
N VAL A 201 25.93 28.62 -9.02
CA VAL A 201 26.29 28.93 -7.61
C VAL A 201 25.12 28.58 -6.69
N VAL A 202 25.34 28.49 -5.38
CA VAL A 202 24.27 28.11 -4.44
C VAL A 202 23.05 29.04 -4.56
N LYS A 203 23.22 30.33 -4.89
CA LYS A 203 22.07 31.24 -5.14
C LYS A 203 21.11 30.74 -6.22
N ASP A 204 21.63 30.10 -7.28
CA ASP A 204 20.78 29.49 -8.31
C ASP A 204 19.98 28.30 -7.77
N VAL A 205 20.59 27.49 -6.89
CA VAL A 205 19.93 26.38 -6.19
C VAL A 205 18.83 26.91 -5.27
N LEU A 206 19.06 28.03 -4.59
CA LEU A 206 18.04 28.69 -3.76
C LEU A 206 16.86 29.22 -4.60
N GLU A 207 17.10 29.87 -5.74
CA GLU A 207 16.02 30.30 -6.64
C GLU A 207 15.24 29.09 -7.20
N ALA A 208 15.96 28.04 -7.62
CA ALA A 208 15.38 26.78 -8.07
C ALA A 208 14.51 26.12 -6.97
N MET A 209 14.96 26.13 -5.72
CA MET A 209 14.18 25.65 -4.57
C MET A 209 12.92 26.48 -4.39
N ILE A 210 13.01 27.83 -4.37
CA ILE A 210 11.86 28.73 -4.23
C ILE A 210 10.82 28.44 -5.33
N LYS A 211 11.26 28.31 -6.59
CA LYS A 211 10.39 28.00 -7.72
C LYS A 211 9.73 26.63 -7.61
N ALA A 212 10.47 25.61 -7.19
CA ALA A 212 9.90 24.28 -6.97
C ALA A 212 8.89 24.28 -5.81
N HIS A 213 9.18 25.01 -4.73
CA HIS A 213 8.26 25.18 -3.59
C HIS A 213 6.96 25.85 -4.04
N GLU A 214 7.04 26.93 -4.82
CA GLU A 214 5.85 27.66 -5.25
C GLU A 214 4.95 26.81 -6.17
N ILE A 215 5.52 26.07 -7.11
CA ILE A 215 4.74 25.19 -8.02
C ILE A 215 4.02 24.10 -7.24
N GLN A 216 4.76 23.30 -6.46
CA GLN A 216 4.20 22.21 -5.66
C GLN A 216 3.20 22.71 -4.63
N GLY A 217 3.56 23.76 -3.88
CA GLY A 217 2.74 24.27 -2.81
C GLY A 217 1.49 24.98 -3.28
N CYS A 218 1.53 25.74 -4.39
CA CYS A 218 0.34 26.41 -4.93
C CYS A 218 -0.61 25.43 -5.62
N LEU A 219 -0.10 24.37 -6.28
CA LEU A 219 -0.97 23.26 -6.70
C LEU A 219 -1.64 22.60 -5.49
N ALA A 220 -0.89 22.31 -4.42
CA ALA A 220 -1.42 21.71 -3.19
C ALA A 220 -2.45 22.56 -2.44
N LEU A 221 -2.56 23.89 -2.71
CA LEU A 221 -3.45 24.80 -1.97
C LEU A 221 -4.91 24.35 -2.00
N LEU A 222 -5.44 24.07 -3.19
CA LEU A 222 -6.84 23.64 -3.40
C LEU A 222 -6.95 22.23 -3.99
N ASN A 223 -5.90 21.72 -4.65
CA ASN A 223 -5.95 20.47 -5.41
C ASN A 223 -5.48 19.29 -4.55
N SER A 224 -6.38 18.33 -4.32
CA SER A 224 -6.18 17.22 -3.40
C SER A 224 -6.06 15.90 -4.15
N TYR A 225 -4.83 15.38 -4.25
CA TYR A 225 -4.50 14.15 -4.98
C TYR A 225 -4.80 12.92 -4.12
N ASN A 226 -4.66 13.03 -2.80
CA ASN A 226 -5.08 12.03 -1.83
C ASN A 226 -6.60 11.73 -1.92
N LYS A 227 -7.44 12.74 -2.18
CA LYS A 227 -8.90 12.57 -2.41
C LYS A 227 -9.23 11.85 -3.73
N VAL A 228 -8.25 11.61 -4.61
CA VAL A 228 -8.38 10.75 -5.80
C VAL A 228 -7.53 9.46 -5.74
N GLY A 229 -6.79 9.24 -4.65
CA GLY A 229 -5.98 8.03 -4.40
C GLY A 229 -4.53 8.10 -4.88
N LEU A 230 -4.13 9.22 -5.50
CA LEU A 230 -2.77 9.48 -5.98
C LEU A 230 -1.90 10.11 -4.89
N ASP A 231 -0.58 9.92 -5.00
CA ASP A 231 0.38 10.48 -4.04
C ASP A 231 0.91 11.87 -4.44
N HIS A 232 1.22 12.68 -3.43
CA HIS A 232 1.71 14.05 -3.58
C HIS A 232 3.02 14.16 -4.36
N VAL A 233 3.75 13.06 -4.55
CA VAL A 233 5.00 13.03 -5.31
C VAL A 233 4.78 13.27 -6.82
N VAL A 234 3.53 13.29 -7.31
CA VAL A 234 3.19 13.90 -8.61
C VAL A 234 3.60 15.38 -8.66
N LEU A 235 3.42 16.12 -7.56
CA LEU A 235 3.78 17.54 -7.47
C LEU A 235 5.30 17.72 -7.40
N VAL A 236 6.00 16.85 -6.68
CA VAL A 236 7.49 16.80 -6.69
C VAL A 236 7.99 16.53 -8.11
N LYS A 237 7.41 15.55 -8.81
CA LYS A 237 7.76 15.21 -10.20
C LYS A 237 7.56 16.43 -11.12
N VAL A 238 6.41 17.10 -11.05
CA VAL A 238 6.05 18.26 -11.89
C VAL A 238 6.95 19.47 -11.57
N ALA A 239 7.09 19.85 -10.31
CA ALA A 239 7.89 21.00 -9.88
C ALA A 239 9.38 20.80 -10.20
N SER A 240 9.94 19.63 -9.87
CA SER A 240 11.31 19.28 -10.25
C SER A 240 11.49 19.31 -11.78
N THR A 241 10.56 18.73 -12.56
CA THR A 241 10.70 18.69 -14.03
C THR A 241 10.74 20.09 -14.64
N ALA A 242 9.86 20.99 -14.19
CA ALA A 242 9.83 22.37 -14.66
C ALA A 242 11.16 23.09 -14.37
N VAL A 243 11.61 23.04 -13.11
CA VAL A 243 12.80 23.75 -12.64
C VAL A 243 14.08 23.19 -13.25
N VAL A 244 14.30 21.87 -13.26
CA VAL A 244 15.53 21.31 -13.85
C VAL A 244 15.57 21.48 -15.37
N SER A 245 14.43 21.57 -16.06
CA SER A 245 14.40 21.92 -17.49
C SER A 245 15.02 23.30 -17.74
N LYS A 246 14.64 24.32 -16.95
CA LYS A 246 15.25 25.65 -17.01
C LYS A 246 16.75 25.62 -16.65
N MET A 247 17.16 24.80 -15.67
CA MET A 247 18.56 24.64 -15.31
C MET A 247 19.39 23.97 -16.42
N LEU A 248 18.79 23.05 -17.19
CA LEU A 248 19.41 22.43 -18.37
C LEU A 248 19.48 23.37 -19.60
N GLY A 249 18.90 24.58 -19.51
CA GLY A 249 18.90 25.58 -20.58
C GLY A 249 17.73 25.46 -21.57
N LEU A 250 16.66 24.73 -21.24
CA LEU A 250 15.46 24.64 -22.07
C LEU A 250 14.72 25.98 -22.11
N ASN A 251 14.17 26.32 -23.29
CA ASN A 251 13.28 27.48 -23.43
C ASN A 251 11.88 27.21 -22.85
N GLU A 252 11.05 28.25 -22.72
CA GLU A 252 9.70 28.18 -22.16
C GLU A 252 8.82 27.08 -22.79
N LYS A 253 8.80 26.95 -24.12
CA LYS A 253 8.05 25.89 -24.82
C LYS A 253 8.58 24.50 -24.46
N GLN A 254 9.89 24.33 -24.35
CA GLN A 254 10.50 23.06 -23.91
C GLN A 254 10.26 22.77 -22.42
N ILE A 255 10.15 23.80 -21.57
CA ILE A 255 9.72 23.63 -20.18
C ILE A 255 8.26 23.15 -20.15
N ALA A 256 7.37 23.75 -20.95
CA ALA A 256 5.99 23.27 -21.12
C ALA A 256 5.96 21.82 -21.65
N ASP A 257 6.75 21.47 -22.68
CA ASP A 257 6.88 20.10 -23.18
C ASP A 257 7.25 19.12 -22.05
N ALA A 258 8.27 19.43 -21.26
CA ALA A 258 8.71 18.60 -20.14
C ALA A 258 7.65 18.48 -19.02
N VAL A 259 6.96 19.58 -18.70
CA VAL A 259 5.86 19.57 -17.71
C VAL A 259 4.68 18.71 -18.19
N THR A 260 4.33 18.73 -19.49
CA THR A 260 3.31 17.79 -20.00
C THR A 260 3.76 16.33 -19.92
N GLN A 261 5.04 16.05 -20.16
CA GLN A 261 5.63 14.72 -19.99
C GLN A 261 5.61 14.26 -18.52
N ALA A 262 5.63 15.16 -17.53
CA ALA A 262 5.46 14.83 -16.12
C ALA A 262 3.99 14.53 -15.73
N TRP A 263 3.01 15.17 -16.39
CA TRP A 263 1.57 14.94 -16.14
C TRP A 263 1.02 13.69 -16.83
N VAL A 264 1.46 13.38 -18.06
CA VAL A 264 1.03 12.18 -18.80
C VAL A 264 1.63 10.88 -18.23
N ASP A 265 2.62 11.02 -17.35
CA ASP A 265 3.35 9.91 -16.74
C ASP A 265 2.50 9.08 -15.76
N GLY A 266 2.96 7.84 -15.48
CA GLY A 266 2.38 7.02 -14.43
C GLY A 266 2.53 7.69 -13.06
N GLN A 267 1.40 8.03 -12.43
CA GLN A 267 1.37 8.62 -11.08
C GLN A 267 1.15 7.53 -10.03
N SER A 268 1.88 7.59 -8.92
CA SER A 268 1.86 6.53 -7.90
C SER A 268 0.61 6.61 -7.02
N LEU A 269 0.10 5.44 -6.60
CA LEU A 269 -0.94 5.33 -5.58
C LEU A 269 -0.38 5.64 -4.19
N ARG A 270 -1.23 6.05 -3.23
CA ARG A 270 -0.85 6.26 -1.82
C ARG A 270 -0.78 5.01 -0.94
N THR A 271 -0.97 3.81 -1.48
CA THR A 271 -1.15 2.58 -0.68
C THR A 271 -0.07 2.36 0.39
N TYR A 272 1.20 2.67 0.07
CA TYR A 272 2.34 2.56 1.00
C TYR A 272 2.38 3.58 2.14
N ARG A 273 1.41 4.50 2.22
CA ARG A 273 1.25 5.50 3.30
C ARG A 273 0.04 5.23 4.21
N HIS A 274 -0.69 4.12 4.00
CA HIS A 274 -1.95 3.85 4.69
C HIS A 274 -2.06 2.39 5.16
N THR A 275 -2.46 2.21 6.42
CA THR A 275 -2.69 0.91 7.07
C THR A 275 -3.71 0.07 6.25
N PRO A 276 -3.49 -1.25 6.04
CA PRO A 276 -2.43 -2.10 6.59
C PRO A 276 -1.14 -2.16 5.75
N ASN A 277 -0.97 -1.28 4.75
CA ASN A 277 0.13 -1.36 3.78
C ASN A 277 1.23 -0.31 4.00
N THR A 278 1.25 0.36 5.15
CA THR A 278 2.24 1.40 5.48
C THR A 278 3.66 0.82 5.43
N MET A 279 4.53 1.37 4.57
CA MET A 279 5.88 0.81 4.37
C MET A 279 6.91 1.87 3.96
N SER A 280 8.19 1.49 3.94
CA SER A 280 9.34 2.36 3.63
C SER A 280 9.28 3.08 2.28
N ARG A 281 8.42 2.70 1.33
CA ARG A 281 8.18 3.50 0.12
C ARG A 281 7.66 4.91 0.42
N LYS A 282 7.05 5.15 1.59
CA LYS A 282 6.71 6.51 2.05
C LYS A 282 7.91 7.45 2.13
N SER A 283 9.10 6.89 2.37
CA SER A 283 10.37 7.59 2.62
C SER A 283 11.18 7.84 1.34
N TRP A 284 11.03 7.01 0.29
CA TRP A 284 11.79 7.14 -0.97
C TRP A 284 10.97 7.49 -2.21
N ALA A 285 9.63 7.47 -2.16
CA ALA A 285 8.77 7.82 -3.30
C ALA A 285 9.01 9.24 -3.86
N ALA A 286 9.55 10.15 -3.04
CA ALA A 286 9.93 11.49 -3.49
C ALA A 286 11.26 11.49 -4.27
N GLY A 287 12.25 10.69 -3.85
CA GLY A 287 13.46 10.43 -4.63
C GLY A 287 13.16 9.75 -5.97
N ASP A 288 12.21 8.82 -6.00
CA ASP A 288 11.65 8.19 -7.22
C ASP A 288 11.04 9.25 -8.17
N ALA A 289 10.27 10.21 -7.63
CA ALA A 289 9.77 11.34 -8.40
C ALA A 289 10.87 12.30 -8.91
N CYS A 290 11.89 12.59 -8.12
CA CYS A 290 13.06 13.39 -8.53
C CYS A 290 13.88 12.69 -9.62
N GLN A 291 14.12 11.38 -9.49
CA GLN A 291 14.73 10.54 -10.53
C GLN A 291 13.93 10.63 -11.84
N ARG A 292 12.61 10.48 -11.75
CA ARG A 292 11.71 10.55 -12.90
C ARG A 292 11.73 11.93 -13.56
N ALA A 293 11.73 13.00 -12.77
CA ALA A 293 11.75 14.37 -13.26
C ALA A 293 12.98 14.68 -14.11
N VAL A 294 14.19 14.36 -13.62
CA VAL A 294 15.43 14.56 -14.38
C VAL A 294 15.43 13.72 -15.66
N ASN A 295 14.95 12.47 -15.60
CA ASN A 295 14.84 11.58 -16.76
C ASN A 295 13.87 12.12 -17.84
N LEU A 296 12.77 12.77 -17.46
CA LEU A 296 11.84 13.41 -18.40
C LEU A 296 12.43 14.67 -19.03
N ALA A 297 13.04 15.56 -18.24
CA ALA A 297 13.71 16.75 -18.75
C ALA A 297 14.85 16.41 -19.73
N LEU A 298 15.64 15.36 -19.45
CA LEU A 298 16.71 14.86 -20.33
C LEU A 298 16.22 14.22 -21.64
N LYS A 299 14.91 13.92 -21.79
CA LYS A 299 14.31 13.50 -23.08
C LYS A 299 13.92 14.71 -23.91
N VAL A 300 13.29 15.71 -23.29
CA VAL A 300 12.92 16.97 -23.98
C VAL A 300 14.15 17.78 -24.39
N LEU A 301 15.24 17.72 -23.61
CA LEU A 301 16.57 18.22 -24.02
C LEU A 301 17.08 17.58 -25.32
N LYS A 302 16.66 16.34 -25.63
CA LYS A 302 17.01 15.62 -26.87
C LYS A 302 15.98 15.82 -28.00
N GLY A 303 14.97 16.69 -27.80
CA GLY A 303 13.95 17.01 -28.80
C GLY A 303 12.63 16.23 -28.69
N GLU A 304 12.41 15.49 -27.60
CA GLU A 304 11.11 14.87 -27.32
C GLU A 304 10.00 15.93 -27.19
N GLN A 305 8.81 15.64 -27.70
CA GLN A 305 7.71 16.62 -27.77
C GLN A 305 6.75 16.52 -26.57
N GLY A 306 6.07 17.63 -26.26
CA GLY A 306 5.01 17.65 -25.27
C GLY A 306 3.65 17.15 -25.78
N VAL A 307 2.72 17.01 -24.84
CA VAL A 307 1.31 16.66 -25.06
C VAL A 307 0.46 17.88 -24.65
N PRO A 308 0.13 18.82 -25.56
CA PRO A 308 -0.36 20.15 -25.15
C PRO A 308 -1.60 20.12 -24.26
N THR A 309 -2.59 19.28 -24.58
CA THR A 309 -3.85 19.12 -23.84
C THR A 309 -3.80 17.96 -22.84
N VAL A 310 -2.66 17.73 -22.16
CA VAL A 310 -2.45 16.60 -21.24
C VAL A 310 -3.43 16.56 -20.07
N LEU A 311 -3.90 17.72 -19.61
CA LEU A 311 -4.87 17.82 -18.52
C LEU A 311 -6.29 17.77 -19.06
N SER A 312 -6.59 18.55 -20.12
CA SER A 312 -7.96 18.80 -20.57
C SER A 312 -8.51 17.89 -21.68
N ALA A 313 -7.68 17.03 -22.30
CA ALA A 313 -8.14 16.14 -23.37
C ALA A 313 -9.35 15.30 -22.92
N PRO A 314 -10.51 15.36 -23.60
CA PRO A 314 -11.68 14.57 -23.23
C PRO A 314 -11.37 13.07 -23.22
N VAL A 315 -11.87 12.36 -22.20
CA VAL A 315 -11.66 10.92 -21.93
C VAL A 315 -10.22 10.53 -21.53
N TRP A 316 -9.19 11.19 -22.07
CA TRP A 316 -7.80 10.74 -21.98
C TRP A 316 -6.86 11.64 -21.17
N GLY A 317 -7.28 12.88 -20.89
CA GLY A 317 -6.51 13.85 -20.12
C GLY A 317 -6.56 13.59 -18.61
N PHE A 318 -5.57 14.11 -17.88
CA PHE A 318 -5.42 13.94 -16.44
C PHE A 318 -6.71 14.26 -15.67
N TYR A 319 -7.45 15.29 -16.07
CA TYR A 319 -8.70 15.66 -15.40
C TYR A 319 -9.77 14.58 -15.47
N ASP A 320 -10.07 14.06 -16.67
CA ASP A 320 -11.08 13.01 -16.85
C ASP A 320 -10.64 11.66 -16.27
N VAL A 321 -9.38 11.26 -16.48
CA VAL A 321 -8.86 9.93 -16.09
C VAL A 321 -8.55 9.85 -14.59
N LEU A 322 -7.87 10.85 -14.04
CA LEU A 322 -7.27 10.80 -12.70
C LEU A 322 -7.86 11.81 -11.71
N PHE A 323 -8.39 12.95 -12.17
CA PHE A 323 -8.96 14.00 -11.32
C PHE A 323 -10.50 14.05 -11.30
N LYS A 324 -11.17 12.94 -11.64
CA LYS A 324 -12.64 12.75 -11.56
C LYS A 324 -13.44 13.80 -12.37
N GLY A 325 -12.88 14.26 -13.48
CA GLY A 325 -13.45 15.31 -14.35
C GLY A 325 -13.52 16.69 -13.69
N GLN A 326 -12.71 16.96 -12.66
CA GLN A 326 -12.50 18.30 -12.11
C GLN A 326 -11.25 18.92 -12.76
N LYS A 327 -11.21 20.25 -12.85
CA LYS A 327 -10.00 21.01 -13.19
C LYS A 327 -9.15 21.25 -11.95
N PHE A 328 -7.95 21.83 -12.13
CA PHE A 328 -7.23 22.43 -11.00
C PHE A 328 -7.80 23.81 -10.66
N GLU A 329 -7.82 24.13 -9.37
CA GLU A 329 -8.20 25.43 -8.83
C GLU A 329 -6.98 26.10 -8.18
N PHE A 330 -6.88 27.42 -8.29
CA PHE A 330 -5.76 28.21 -7.78
C PHE A 330 -6.28 29.43 -7.01
N GLN A 331 -5.92 29.55 -5.73
CA GLN A 331 -6.24 30.74 -4.92
C GLN A 331 -5.27 31.91 -5.14
N ARG A 332 -4.21 31.72 -5.93
CA ARG A 332 -3.14 32.71 -6.19
C ARG A 332 -2.31 32.33 -7.43
N PRO A 333 -1.69 33.31 -8.13
CA PRO A 333 -0.60 33.04 -9.06
C PRO A 333 0.70 32.66 -8.30
N TYR A 334 1.66 32.09 -9.04
CA TYR A 334 2.98 31.74 -8.52
C TYR A 334 3.85 32.99 -8.23
N GLY A 335 4.42 33.08 -7.03
CA GLY A 335 5.40 34.08 -6.60
C GLY A 335 6.54 33.46 -5.78
N SER A 336 6.51 33.62 -4.46
CA SER A 336 7.44 33.03 -3.48
C SER A 336 6.79 32.66 -2.14
N TYR A 337 5.46 32.67 -2.08
CA TYR A 337 4.68 32.53 -0.83
C TYR A 337 4.91 31.20 -0.12
N VAL A 338 5.08 30.10 -0.85
CA VAL A 338 5.27 28.78 -0.24
C VAL A 338 6.59 28.76 0.52
N MET A 339 7.69 29.25 -0.06
CA MET A 339 8.98 29.32 0.67
C MET A 339 8.89 30.25 1.89
N GLU A 340 8.24 31.41 1.78
CA GLU A 340 8.08 32.33 2.92
C GLU A 340 7.27 31.77 4.09
N ASN A 341 6.44 30.74 3.85
CA ASN A 341 5.50 30.17 4.82
C ASN A 341 5.71 28.67 5.05
N VAL A 342 6.74 28.06 4.45
CA VAL A 342 7.07 26.63 4.58
C VAL A 342 7.37 26.28 6.03
N LEU A 343 7.03 25.07 6.45
CA LEU A 343 7.14 24.64 7.83
C LEU A 343 8.42 23.79 8.03
N PHE A 344 9.14 24.01 9.11
CA PHE A 344 10.30 23.18 9.49
C PHE A 344 9.88 22.13 10.53
N LYS A 345 10.46 20.93 10.50
CA LYS A 345 10.40 20.01 11.65
C LYS A 345 11.65 20.21 12.49
N VAL A 346 11.56 21.06 13.51
CA VAL A 346 12.73 21.60 14.23
C VAL A 346 13.15 20.69 15.39
N SER A 347 12.23 20.43 16.32
CA SER A 347 12.53 19.72 17.57
C SER A 347 12.46 18.21 17.44
N TYR A 348 11.37 17.68 16.84
CA TYR A 348 11.04 16.25 16.90
C TYR A 348 10.82 15.65 15.50
N PRO A 349 11.30 14.41 15.23
CA PRO A 349 11.03 13.66 14.00
C PRO A 349 9.62 13.06 14.05
N ALA A 350 8.59 13.91 13.99
CA ALA A 350 7.18 13.55 14.19
C ALA A 350 6.32 13.96 12.99
N GLU A 351 5.19 13.27 12.76
CA GLU A 351 4.18 13.73 11.79
C GLU A 351 3.70 15.15 12.16
N PHE A 352 3.53 16.02 11.17
CA PHE A 352 3.49 17.47 11.41
C PHE A 352 2.29 17.90 12.27
N HIS A 353 1.14 17.24 12.16
CA HIS A 353 -0.08 17.58 12.89
C HIS A 353 0.04 17.31 14.41
N SER A 354 1.09 16.60 14.84
CA SER A 354 1.39 16.35 16.27
C SER A 354 2.44 17.28 16.88
N GLN A 355 3.18 18.07 16.11
CA GLN A 355 4.37 18.81 16.59
C GLN A 355 4.08 19.70 17.83
N THR A 356 2.93 20.35 17.83
CA THR A 356 2.43 21.17 18.96
C THR A 356 1.92 20.36 20.15
N ALA A 357 1.36 19.16 19.91
CA ALA A 357 0.94 18.24 20.98
C ALA A 357 2.15 17.63 21.72
N VAL A 358 3.25 17.39 21.00
CA VAL A 358 4.54 16.99 21.57
C VAL A 358 5.16 18.15 22.36
N GLU A 359 5.13 19.38 21.85
CA GLU A 359 5.59 20.57 22.59
C GLU A 359 4.74 20.83 23.86
N ALA A 360 3.44 20.57 23.81
CA ALA A 360 2.57 20.60 25.00
C ALA A 360 2.92 19.48 25.99
N SER A 361 3.20 18.27 25.49
CA SER A 361 3.61 17.12 26.29
C SER A 361 4.96 17.31 26.99
N GLU A 362 5.92 18.01 26.37
CA GLU A 362 7.20 18.38 26.98
C GLU A 362 6.99 19.35 28.16
N LYS A 363 6.16 20.39 27.96
CA LYS A 363 5.77 21.34 29.01
C LYS A 363 5.06 20.64 30.19
N ILE A 364 4.18 19.68 29.90
CA ILE A 364 3.49 18.85 30.91
C ILE A 364 4.48 17.92 31.63
N HIS A 365 5.43 17.30 30.93
CA HIS A 365 6.48 16.47 31.54
C HIS A 365 7.28 17.26 32.57
N HIS A 366 7.71 18.48 32.21
CA HIS A 366 8.40 19.37 33.15
C HIS A 366 7.51 19.82 34.32
N LEU A 367 6.23 20.12 34.08
CA LEU A 367 5.28 20.46 35.13
C LEU A 367 5.10 19.32 36.14
N LEU A 368 4.85 18.09 35.67
CA LEU A 368 4.73 16.91 36.52
C LEU A 368 6.00 16.69 37.34
N LYS A 369 7.16 16.74 36.69
CA LYS A 369 8.48 16.60 37.35
C LYS A 369 8.71 17.66 38.43
N SER A 370 8.26 18.91 38.21
CA SER A 370 8.36 19.98 39.22
C SER A 370 7.45 19.76 40.44
N GLN A 371 6.36 18.98 40.28
CA GLN A 371 5.46 18.58 41.35
C GLN A 371 5.87 17.26 42.03
N GLY A 372 7.01 16.66 41.64
CA GLY A 372 7.41 15.32 42.10
C GLY A 372 6.57 14.17 41.53
N LYS A 373 5.80 14.42 40.46
CA LYS A 373 4.92 13.47 39.77
C LYS A 373 5.52 13.01 38.44
N SER A 374 4.89 12.01 37.84
CA SER A 374 5.36 11.29 36.66
C SER A 374 4.22 11.00 35.67
N ALA A 375 4.56 10.42 34.51
CA ALA A 375 3.57 9.90 33.57
C ALA A 375 2.71 8.74 34.13
N ALA A 376 3.16 8.04 35.19
CA ALA A 376 2.36 7.00 35.85
C ALA A 376 1.21 7.57 36.68
N ASP A 377 1.32 8.84 37.12
CA ASP A 377 0.31 9.54 37.91
C ASP A 377 -0.87 10.05 37.05
N ILE A 378 -0.80 9.89 35.73
CA ILE A 378 -1.82 10.34 34.78
C ILE A 378 -2.96 9.33 34.69
N LYS A 379 -4.19 9.82 34.92
CA LYS A 379 -5.44 9.08 34.82
C LYS A 379 -6.02 9.14 33.41
N SER A 380 -6.15 10.35 32.85
CA SER A 380 -6.65 10.57 31.49
C SER A 380 -6.05 11.83 30.84
N ILE A 381 -6.04 11.89 29.50
CA ILE A 381 -5.65 13.09 28.73
C ILE A 381 -6.70 13.34 27.64
N THR A 382 -7.16 14.58 27.52
CA THR A 382 -7.91 15.05 26.35
C THR A 382 -7.01 15.95 25.51
N CYS A 383 -6.82 15.58 24.25
CA CYS A 383 -6.14 16.38 23.23
C CYS A 383 -7.18 17.06 22.33
N ARG A 384 -7.33 18.37 22.49
CA ARG A 384 -8.19 19.23 21.66
C ARG A 384 -7.39 19.68 20.43
N THR A 385 -7.85 19.29 19.25
CA THR A 385 -7.06 19.32 18.00
C THR A 385 -7.92 19.62 16.76
N HIS A 386 -7.36 19.56 15.56
CA HIS A 386 -7.99 19.90 14.28
C HIS A 386 -8.30 18.67 13.41
N GLU A 387 -9.25 18.79 12.47
CA GLU A 387 -9.77 17.68 11.63
C GLU A 387 -8.68 16.82 11.01
N ALA A 388 -7.66 17.45 10.44
CA ALA A 388 -6.58 16.76 9.76
C ALA A 388 -5.79 15.85 10.73
N CYS A 389 -5.51 16.31 11.96
CA CYS A 389 -4.85 15.49 12.96
C CYS A 389 -5.64 14.20 13.26
N ILE A 390 -6.96 14.32 13.47
CA ILE A 390 -7.82 13.18 13.77
C ILE A 390 -7.89 12.22 12.58
N ARG A 391 -8.01 12.74 11.35
CA ARG A 391 -8.11 11.93 10.13
C ARG A 391 -6.81 11.21 9.75
N ILE A 392 -5.64 11.68 10.20
CA ILE A 392 -4.33 11.14 9.78
C ILE A 392 -3.68 10.29 10.89
N ILE A 393 -3.65 10.78 12.14
CA ILE A 393 -2.78 10.25 13.20
C ILE A 393 -3.50 9.91 14.51
N ASP A 394 -4.82 10.02 14.61
CA ASP A 394 -5.55 9.38 15.73
C ASP A 394 -5.57 7.86 15.55
N LYS A 395 -4.88 7.18 16.46
CA LYS A 395 -4.74 5.71 16.47
C LYS A 395 -4.93 5.11 17.87
N GLN A 396 -5.71 5.77 18.76
CA GLN A 396 -5.83 5.44 20.20
C GLN A 396 -5.89 3.94 20.53
N PHE A 397 -6.69 3.18 19.76
CA PHE A 397 -6.92 1.74 19.96
C PHE A 397 -6.46 0.87 18.77
N LYS A 398 -5.56 1.38 17.91
CA LYS A 398 -4.94 0.57 16.85
C LYS A 398 -3.69 -0.15 17.38
N PRO A 399 -3.33 -1.32 16.84
CA PRO A 399 -1.99 -1.89 17.04
C PRO A 399 -0.88 -0.95 16.56
N MET A 400 0.32 -1.12 17.10
CA MET A 400 1.52 -0.31 16.82
C MET A 400 2.62 -1.22 16.25
N ASP A 401 2.31 -1.89 15.14
CA ASP A 401 3.04 -3.08 14.67
C ASP A 401 4.42 -2.79 14.05
N ASN A 402 4.72 -1.53 13.74
CA ASN A 402 5.94 -1.11 13.05
C ASN A 402 6.24 0.39 13.30
N PHE A 403 7.46 0.82 12.95
CA PHE A 403 7.92 2.21 12.99
C PHE A 403 6.91 3.22 12.42
N ALA A 404 6.37 2.94 11.22
CA ALA A 404 5.52 3.88 10.49
C ALA A 404 4.07 3.93 10.98
N ASP A 405 3.68 3.02 11.88
CA ASP A 405 2.42 3.16 12.63
C ASP A 405 2.58 4.02 13.89
N ARG A 406 3.76 3.99 14.52
CA ARG A 406 4.13 4.79 15.70
C ARG A 406 4.41 6.26 15.36
N ASP A 407 5.15 6.53 14.29
CA ASP A 407 5.45 7.90 13.83
C ASP A 407 4.22 8.64 13.26
N HIS A 408 3.13 7.90 12.95
CA HIS A 408 1.81 8.42 12.59
C HIS A 408 0.77 8.11 13.68
N CYS A 409 1.13 8.20 14.96
CA CYS A 409 0.21 8.09 16.10
C CYS A 409 0.43 9.24 17.09
N ILE A 410 -0.51 10.20 17.15
CA ILE A 410 -0.40 11.35 18.09
C ILE A 410 -0.33 10.87 19.54
N GLN A 411 -1.13 9.87 19.90
CA GLN A 411 -1.11 9.29 21.24
C GLN A 411 0.26 8.69 21.60
N TYR A 412 0.94 8.02 20.67
CA TYR A 412 2.25 7.44 20.91
C TYR A 412 3.31 8.53 21.09
N MET A 413 3.34 9.52 20.19
CA MET A 413 4.30 10.63 20.23
C MET A 413 4.16 11.47 21.51
N CYS A 414 2.93 11.74 21.96
CA CYS A 414 2.67 12.42 23.23
C CYS A 414 3.04 11.54 24.44
N ALA A 415 2.66 10.25 24.44
CA ALA A 415 2.97 9.34 25.55
C ALA A 415 4.48 9.14 25.74
N THR A 416 5.25 8.96 24.65
CA THR A 416 6.71 8.86 24.69
C THR A 416 7.34 10.12 25.28
N MET A 417 6.92 11.32 24.85
CA MET A 417 7.40 12.58 25.41
C MET A 417 7.06 12.73 26.91
N LEU A 418 5.83 12.40 27.31
CA LEU A 418 5.42 12.45 28.72
C LEU A 418 6.22 11.48 29.61
N VAL A 419 6.53 10.28 29.12
CA VAL A 419 7.26 9.25 29.86
C VAL A 419 8.76 9.56 29.95
N PHE A 420 9.41 9.90 28.83
CA PHE A 420 10.87 9.98 28.77
C PHE A 420 11.45 11.41 28.73
N GLY A 421 10.62 12.44 28.50
CA GLY A 421 11.10 13.82 28.32
C GLY A 421 11.90 14.02 27.02
N ARG A 422 11.65 13.18 26.01
CA ARG A 422 12.28 13.20 24.68
C ARG A 422 11.34 12.60 23.63
N LEU A 423 11.64 12.81 22.35
CA LEU A 423 11.08 12.05 21.24
C LEU A 423 12.10 11.98 20.10
N GLU A 424 12.76 10.84 19.94
CA GLU A 424 13.81 10.60 18.95
C GLU A 424 13.37 9.59 17.87
N ALA A 425 14.05 9.57 16.72
CA ALA A 425 13.76 8.61 15.64
C ALA A 425 14.00 7.14 16.07
N THR A 426 14.85 6.94 17.08
CA THR A 426 15.09 5.67 17.79
C THR A 426 13.90 5.21 18.62
N ASP A 427 13.07 6.11 19.15
CA ASP A 427 11.91 5.76 19.99
C ASP A 427 10.78 5.10 19.18
N TYR A 428 10.82 5.12 17.84
CA TYR A 428 9.87 4.40 16.98
C TYR A 428 10.31 3.00 16.57
N THR A 429 11.56 2.59 16.82
CA THR A 429 12.09 1.31 16.28
C THR A 429 11.49 0.10 16.98
N ASP A 430 11.33 -0.99 16.23
CA ASP A 430 10.82 -2.26 16.77
C ASP A 430 11.81 -2.84 17.80
N GLY A 431 11.32 -3.11 19.01
CA GLY A 431 12.15 -3.51 20.15
C GLY A 431 12.82 -2.36 20.91
N GLY A 432 12.62 -1.09 20.52
CA GLY A 432 13.14 0.08 21.23
C GLY A 432 12.52 0.28 22.63
N GLU A 433 13.18 1.07 23.48
CA GLU A 433 12.74 1.35 24.86
C GLU A 433 11.30 1.88 24.93
N ALA A 434 10.99 2.90 24.14
CA ALA A 434 9.63 3.45 24.07
C ALA A 434 8.63 2.48 23.43
N ALA A 435 9.03 1.76 22.38
CA ALA A 435 8.17 0.83 21.64
C ALA A 435 7.81 -0.43 22.44
N THR A 436 8.57 -0.76 23.48
CA THR A 436 8.34 -1.89 24.40
C THR A 436 7.83 -1.46 25.77
N SER A 437 7.74 -0.15 26.05
CA SER A 437 7.36 0.40 27.36
C SER A 437 5.87 0.17 27.66
N PRO A 438 5.51 -0.60 28.72
CA PRO A 438 4.12 -0.78 29.13
C PRO A 438 3.46 0.53 29.57
N LEU A 439 4.24 1.51 30.04
CA LEU A 439 3.73 2.81 30.44
C LEU A 439 3.38 3.69 29.24
N VAL A 440 4.19 3.66 28.17
CA VAL A 440 3.85 4.34 26.90
C VAL A 440 2.56 3.75 26.33
N GLU A 441 2.44 2.42 26.26
CA GLU A 441 1.22 1.78 25.73
C GLU A 441 -0.02 2.06 26.60
N SER A 442 0.12 2.00 27.94
CA SER A 442 -0.98 2.35 28.86
C SER A 442 -1.40 3.82 28.72
N LEU A 443 -0.45 4.74 28.56
CA LEU A 443 -0.74 6.17 28.41
C LEU A 443 -1.28 6.51 27.02
N ARG A 444 -0.81 5.83 25.97
CA ARG A 444 -1.34 5.94 24.59
C ARG A 444 -2.85 5.68 24.54
N GLN A 445 -3.30 4.62 25.23
CA GLN A 445 -4.73 4.28 25.32
C GLN A 445 -5.55 5.30 26.16
N LYS A 446 -4.91 6.09 27.02
CA LYS A 446 -5.56 7.15 27.85
C LYS A 446 -5.67 8.51 27.14
N ILE A 447 -5.02 8.73 26.00
CA ILE A 447 -5.05 10.00 25.26
C ILE A 447 -6.18 9.98 24.22
N LYS A 448 -7.25 10.73 24.51
CA LYS A 448 -8.40 10.88 23.61
C LYS A 448 -8.27 12.16 22.77
N CYS A 449 -8.39 12.06 21.45
CA CYS A 449 -8.49 13.24 20.58
C CYS A 449 -9.93 13.75 20.45
N VAL A 450 -10.10 15.07 20.32
CA VAL A 450 -11.40 15.76 20.13
C VAL A 450 -11.19 16.93 19.16
N GLU A 451 -12.10 17.11 18.19
CA GLU A 451 -12.01 18.22 17.25
C GLU A 451 -12.45 19.55 17.88
N ASP A 452 -11.67 20.60 17.64
CA ASP A 452 -12.04 21.99 17.81
C ASP A 452 -12.27 22.65 16.43
N PRO A 453 -13.51 23.07 16.11
CA PRO A 453 -13.83 23.69 14.82
C PRO A 453 -13.06 24.99 14.52
N GLN A 454 -12.60 25.72 15.55
CA GLN A 454 -11.81 26.93 15.35
C GLN A 454 -10.36 26.56 15.00
N TYR A 455 -9.78 25.52 15.62
CA TYR A 455 -8.47 24.98 15.18
C TYR A 455 -8.53 24.43 13.75
N THR A 456 -9.59 23.70 13.37
CA THR A 456 -9.81 23.26 11.98
C THR A 456 -9.91 24.44 11.00
N LYS A 457 -10.56 25.54 11.41
CA LYS A 457 -10.68 26.76 10.59
C LYS A 457 -9.34 27.49 10.41
N ASP A 458 -8.57 27.67 11.47
CA ASP A 458 -7.34 28.47 11.43
C ASP A 458 -6.17 27.73 10.76
N TYR A 459 -6.19 26.39 10.77
CA TYR A 459 -5.37 25.52 9.91
C TYR A 459 -5.59 25.83 8.40
N HIS A 460 -6.80 26.21 8.02
CA HIS A 460 -7.16 26.53 6.63
C HIS A 460 -7.06 28.02 6.27
N ASP A 461 -7.04 28.97 7.23
CA ASP A 461 -6.86 30.40 6.93
C ASP A 461 -5.44 30.66 6.37
N PRO A 462 -5.27 31.16 5.12
CA PRO A 462 -3.97 31.42 4.53
C PRO A 462 -3.11 32.46 5.23
N LYS A 463 -3.66 33.22 6.20
CA LYS A 463 -2.96 34.18 7.07
C LYS A 463 -2.43 33.55 8.37
N LEU A 464 -3.07 32.48 8.85
CA LEU A 464 -2.75 31.84 10.13
C LEU A 464 -1.97 30.55 9.93
N ARG A 465 -2.58 29.56 9.25
CA ARG A 465 -2.00 28.23 8.99
C ARG A 465 -1.46 27.52 10.24
N THR A 466 -2.08 27.78 11.39
CA THR A 466 -1.72 27.18 12.68
C THR A 466 -2.00 25.68 12.70
N ILE A 467 -1.24 24.94 13.50
CA ILE A 467 -1.32 23.49 13.62
C ILE A 467 -1.63 23.20 15.08
N SER A 468 -2.78 23.67 15.54
CA SER A 468 -3.07 23.83 16.97
C SER A 468 -3.42 22.51 17.65
N ASN A 469 -2.82 22.27 18.82
CA ASN A 469 -3.20 21.22 19.76
C ASN A 469 -3.21 21.80 21.18
N ALA A 470 -4.11 21.31 22.04
CA ALA A 470 -4.15 21.65 23.45
C ALA A 470 -4.41 20.40 24.30
N LEU A 471 -3.65 20.24 25.39
CA LEU A 471 -3.69 19.04 26.23
C LEU A 471 -4.21 19.39 27.63
N THR A 472 -5.37 18.84 27.98
CA THR A 472 -5.91 18.83 29.36
C THR A 472 -5.59 17.47 30.00
N VAL A 473 -5.02 17.48 31.21
CA VAL A 473 -4.54 16.27 31.91
C VAL A 473 -5.23 16.09 33.25
N GLU A 474 -5.78 14.90 33.47
CA GLU A 474 -6.35 14.46 34.75
C GLU A 474 -5.40 13.46 35.43
N LEU A 475 -5.18 13.61 36.73
CA LEU A 475 -4.30 12.76 37.53
C LEU A 475 -5.08 11.75 38.39
N ASN A 476 -4.38 10.71 38.86
CA ASN A 476 -4.96 9.61 39.63
C ASN A 476 -5.57 10.07 40.98
N ASP A 477 -5.12 11.20 41.53
CA ASP A 477 -5.66 11.84 42.74
C ASP A 477 -6.89 12.74 42.48
N GLY A 478 -7.31 12.88 41.22
CA GLY A 478 -8.42 13.74 40.81
C GLY A 478 -8.04 15.19 40.50
N THR A 479 -6.76 15.57 40.61
CA THR A 479 -6.27 16.86 40.15
C THR A 479 -6.42 16.96 38.62
N VAL A 480 -6.95 18.08 38.13
CA VAL A 480 -6.86 18.46 36.72
C VAL A 480 -5.83 19.57 36.59
N LEU A 481 -4.90 19.44 35.65
CA LEU A 481 -3.91 20.47 35.33
C LEU A 481 -4.50 21.48 34.34
N ASP A 482 -4.02 22.73 34.39
CA ASP A 482 -4.36 23.76 33.41
C ASP A 482 -4.07 23.29 31.98
N GLU A 483 -4.95 23.62 31.02
CA GLU A 483 -4.80 23.16 29.63
C GLU A 483 -3.60 23.80 28.95
N VAL A 484 -2.65 22.98 28.51
CA VAL A 484 -1.46 23.44 27.78
C VAL A 484 -1.75 23.47 26.29
N ALA A 485 -2.09 24.67 25.78
CA ALA A 485 -2.30 24.93 24.36
C ALA A 485 -1.02 25.39 23.65
N VAL A 486 -0.81 24.91 22.42
CA VAL A 486 0.24 25.39 21.50
C VAL A 486 -0.36 25.49 20.09
N GLU A 487 -0.47 26.70 19.56
CA GLU A 487 -1.15 26.97 18.27
C GLU A 487 -0.20 26.86 17.06
N ALA A 488 0.98 27.47 17.18
CA ALA A 488 2.03 27.46 16.16
C ALA A 488 3.22 26.65 16.69
N PRO A 489 3.60 25.52 16.05
CA PRO A 489 4.82 24.79 16.43
C PRO A 489 6.05 25.66 16.17
N LEU A 490 7.17 25.37 16.85
CA LEU A 490 8.43 26.11 16.70
C LEU A 490 8.82 26.33 15.22
N GLY A 491 8.63 25.32 14.37
CA GLY A 491 8.91 25.40 12.93
C GLY A 491 7.94 26.24 12.09
N HIS A 492 6.92 26.89 12.67
CA HIS A 492 5.97 27.76 11.96
C HIS A 492 6.56 29.14 11.63
N ARG A 493 6.03 29.84 10.61
CA ARG A 493 6.53 31.18 10.19
C ARG A 493 6.56 32.18 11.35
N LEU A 494 5.55 32.14 12.22
CA LEU A 494 5.42 33.05 13.37
C LEU A 494 6.53 32.91 14.42
N ARG A 495 7.29 31.80 14.41
CA ARG A 495 8.37 31.49 15.37
C ARG A 495 9.75 31.36 14.71
N ARG A 496 9.96 31.92 13.50
CA ARG A 496 11.21 31.80 12.72
C ARG A 496 12.49 32.11 13.50
N GLU A 497 12.55 33.23 14.21
CA GLU A 497 13.78 33.63 14.92
C GLU A 497 14.03 32.80 16.19
N GLU A 498 12.99 32.24 16.80
CA GLU A 498 13.08 31.24 17.87
C GLU A 498 13.60 29.89 17.32
N ALA A 499 13.17 29.53 16.11
CA ALA A 499 13.54 28.28 15.46
C ALA A 499 14.96 28.24 14.92
N LYS A 500 15.48 29.35 14.35
CA LYS A 500 16.79 29.41 13.67
C LYS A 500 17.96 28.83 14.50
N PRO A 501 18.13 29.16 15.80
CA PRO A 501 19.15 28.52 16.65
C PRO A 501 18.97 27.00 16.75
N VAL A 502 17.74 26.52 16.92
CA VAL A 502 17.45 25.09 17.11
C VAL A 502 17.61 24.29 15.81
N ILE A 503 17.29 24.89 14.65
CA ILE A 503 17.61 24.35 13.31
C ILE A 503 19.14 24.21 13.15
N LEU A 504 19.92 25.19 13.61
CA LEU A 504 21.38 25.12 13.56
C LEU A 504 21.95 24.01 14.44
N GLU A 505 21.42 23.81 15.66
CA GLU A 505 21.84 22.71 16.53
C GLU A 505 21.39 21.33 16.00
N LYS A 506 20.21 21.21 15.38
CA LYS A 506 19.78 20.01 14.63
C LYS A 506 20.79 19.68 13.53
N TYR A 507 21.16 20.67 12.72
CA TYR A 507 22.14 20.49 11.63
C TYR A 507 23.53 20.06 12.13
N LYS A 508 24.07 20.73 13.16
CA LYS A 508 25.34 20.33 13.81
C LYS A 508 25.30 18.87 14.31
N ARG A 509 24.21 18.48 14.96
CA ARG A 509 23.98 17.13 15.49
C ARG A 509 24.00 16.08 14.37
N HIS A 510 23.42 16.39 13.22
CA HIS A 510 23.37 15.48 12.06
C HIS A 510 24.69 15.47 11.25
N LEU A 511 25.49 16.54 11.28
CA LEU A 511 26.83 16.56 10.68
C LEU A 511 27.84 15.71 11.46
N GLY A 512 27.80 15.77 12.80
CA GLY A 512 28.82 15.18 13.70
C GLY A 512 29.16 13.70 13.47
N PRO A 513 28.19 12.79 13.24
CA PRO A 513 28.48 11.38 12.98
C PRO A 513 29.19 11.10 11.64
N HIS A 514 29.26 12.09 10.74
CA HIS A 514 29.75 11.92 9.36
C HIS A 514 31.07 12.65 9.08
N TYR A 515 31.38 13.72 9.82
CA TYR A 515 32.54 14.59 9.56
C TYR A 515 33.31 14.93 10.83
N PRO A 516 34.64 15.12 10.74
CA PRO A 516 35.43 15.65 11.86
C PRO A 516 35.00 17.08 12.21
N GLU A 517 35.13 17.47 13.48
CA GLU A 517 34.67 18.76 14.02
C GLU A 517 35.12 19.99 13.20
N ALA A 518 36.33 19.97 12.63
CA ALA A 518 36.82 21.03 11.76
C ALA A 518 35.97 21.22 10.49
N ARG A 519 35.51 20.13 9.86
CA ARG A 519 34.61 20.15 8.70
C ARG A 519 33.17 20.48 9.10
N VAL A 520 32.71 20.03 10.28
CA VAL A 520 31.42 20.46 10.85
C VAL A 520 31.41 21.99 11.02
N LYS A 521 32.48 22.54 11.58
CA LYS A 521 32.67 23.98 11.77
C LYS A 521 32.74 24.73 10.43
N GLU A 522 33.55 24.26 9.47
CA GLU A 522 33.66 24.84 8.12
C GLU A 522 32.29 24.95 7.42
N LEU A 523 31.48 23.89 7.48
CA LEU A 523 30.13 23.87 6.92
C LEU A 523 29.17 24.82 7.66
N VAL A 524 29.23 24.89 8.99
CA VAL A 524 28.41 25.82 9.79
C VAL A 524 28.77 27.29 9.48
N GLU A 525 30.07 27.63 9.47
CA GLU A 525 30.53 28.98 9.18
C GLU A 525 30.20 29.40 7.73
N LEU A 526 30.30 28.48 6.76
CA LEU A 526 29.90 28.75 5.38
C LEU A 526 28.40 29.01 5.23
N ASN A 527 27.53 28.18 5.83
CA ASN A 527 26.08 28.34 5.67
C ASN A 527 25.51 29.55 6.43
N LEU A 528 26.22 30.08 7.44
CA LEU A 528 25.85 31.30 8.15
C LEU A 528 26.30 32.59 7.43
N ASP A 529 27.38 32.55 6.65
CA ASP A 529 27.74 33.66 5.74
C ASP A 529 26.92 33.57 4.45
N ALA A 530 25.73 34.18 4.47
CA ALA A 530 24.81 34.20 3.34
C ALA A 530 25.44 34.70 2.02
N LYS A 531 26.39 35.66 2.08
CA LYS A 531 27.03 36.20 0.87
C LYS A 531 28.03 35.21 0.29
N LYS A 532 28.88 34.63 1.14
CA LYS A 532 29.84 33.59 0.74
C LYS A 532 29.11 32.37 0.22
N LEU A 533 28.10 31.87 0.96
CA LEU A 533 27.25 30.75 0.55
C LEU A 533 26.66 30.97 -0.84
N GLU A 534 25.90 32.05 -1.04
CA GLU A 534 25.23 32.35 -2.31
C GLU A 534 26.18 32.42 -3.51
N SER A 535 27.42 32.90 -3.30
CA SER A 535 28.47 33.00 -4.33
C SER A 535 29.25 31.71 -4.58
N THR A 536 29.12 30.69 -3.72
CA THR A 536 29.93 29.46 -3.81
C THR A 536 29.47 28.60 -5.01
N PRO A 537 30.38 28.11 -5.88
CA PRO A 537 30.03 27.16 -6.93
C PRO A 537 29.45 25.86 -6.38
N VAL A 538 28.37 25.35 -6.98
CA VAL A 538 27.62 24.21 -6.41
C VAL A 538 28.47 22.96 -6.24
N ASP A 539 29.40 22.69 -7.16
CA ASP A 539 30.28 21.51 -7.09
C ASP A 539 31.37 21.61 -6.02
N GLU A 540 31.83 22.83 -5.72
CA GLU A 540 32.74 23.10 -4.60
C GLU A 540 31.98 23.00 -3.27
N TYR A 541 30.73 23.47 -3.21
CA TYR A 541 29.86 23.28 -2.04
C TYR A 541 29.55 21.80 -1.79
N VAL A 542 29.21 21.02 -2.82
CA VAL A 542 28.96 19.57 -2.71
C VAL A 542 30.23 18.82 -2.29
N ASP A 543 31.42 19.22 -2.78
CA ASP A 543 32.67 18.55 -2.41
C ASP A 543 33.00 18.65 -0.91
N LEU A 544 32.53 19.69 -0.20
CA LEU A 544 32.63 19.77 1.26
C LEU A 544 31.88 18.64 1.98
N TYR A 545 30.83 18.07 1.38
CA TYR A 545 30.07 16.95 1.94
C TYR A 545 30.55 15.56 1.47
N THR A 546 31.63 15.48 0.70
CA THR A 546 32.11 14.18 0.18
C THR A 546 33.02 13.46 1.18
N VAL A 547 33.04 12.12 1.12
CA VAL A 547 33.90 11.27 1.94
C VAL A 547 34.56 10.19 1.07
N GLU A 548 35.83 9.85 1.36
CA GLU A 548 36.57 8.82 0.60
C GLU A 548 36.02 7.41 0.83
N SER A 549 35.50 7.15 2.03
CA SER A 549 34.73 5.96 2.36
C SER A 549 33.63 6.31 3.35
N SER A 550 32.50 5.62 3.28
CA SER A 550 31.36 5.83 4.16
C SER A 550 31.53 5.05 5.47
N ASN A 551 31.53 5.73 6.62
CA ASN A 551 31.71 5.16 7.97
C ASN A 551 30.58 4.21 8.46
N LEU A 552 29.74 3.69 7.54
CA LEU A 552 28.56 2.85 7.78
C LEU A 552 28.84 1.50 8.47
N LEU A 553 30.11 1.14 8.71
CA LEU A 553 30.51 -0.03 9.50
C LEU A 553 31.02 0.27 10.92
N PHE A 554 31.29 1.53 11.29
CA PHE A 554 32.03 1.84 12.53
C PHE A 554 31.26 2.67 13.58
N VAL A 555 30.18 3.38 13.23
CA VAL A 555 29.48 4.30 14.14
C VAL A 555 28.42 3.58 15.01
N PHE A 556 28.87 2.58 15.78
CA PHE A 556 28.12 1.99 16.91
C PHE A 556 28.94 1.92 18.21
N ILE A 557 30.20 2.38 18.18
CA ILE A 557 31.07 2.52 19.34
C ILE A 557 31.56 3.98 19.34
N LEU A 558 31.74 4.57 20.52
CA LEU A 558 32.13 5.97 20.78
C LEU A 558 31.03 7.03 20.52
N TYR A 559 30.10 7.15 21.47
CA TYR A 559 29.63 8.47 21.90
C TYR A 559 30.34 8.82 23.22
N PRO A 560 31.11 9.92 23.30
CA PRO A 560 31.75 10.33 24.54
C PRO A 560 30.73 11.04 25.44
N GLN A 561 30.27 10.37 26.51
CA GLN A 561 29.47 11.02 27.54
C GLN A 561 30.31 12.06 28.30
N ARG A 562 29.70 13.22 28.59
CA ARG A 562 30.29 14.23 29.47
C ARG A 562 30.27 13.75 30.94
N PRO A 563 31.18 14.24 31.79
CA PRO A 563 31.28 13.76 33.16
C PRO A 563 30.18 14.34 34.06
N ASP A 564 29.63 13.48 34.92
CA ASP A 564 29.00 13.86 36.19
C ASP A 564 29.48 12.87 37.29
N PRO A 565 29.46 13.25 38.58
CA PRO A 565 30.34 12.63 39.58
C PRO A 565 29.77 11.42 40.33
N ALA A 566 30.68 10.50 40.66
CA ALA A 566 30.66 9.58 41.81
C ALA A 566 29.43 8.66 42.01
N GLY A 567 29.50 7.43 41.49
CA GLY A 567 28.58 6.34 41.85
C GLY A 567 29.01 4.99 41.26
N ALA A 568 29.87 4.24 41.97
CA ALA A 568 30.48 3.03 41.41
C ALA A 568 29.65 1.75 41.63
N THR A 569 29.22 1.12 40.54
CA THR A 569 28.82 -0.30 40.48
C THR A 569 29.41 -0.97 39.24
N SER A 570 29.65 -2.28 39.31
CA SER A 570 30.57 -3.00 38.42
C SER A 570 30.12 -3.07 36.95
N ILE A 571 30.96 -2.56 36.04
CA ILE A 571 30.78 -2.68 34.59
C ILE A 571 31.52 -3.94 34.10
N MET A 572 30.85 -4.79 33.33
CA MET A 572 31.49 -5.91 32.63
C MET A 572 32.31 -5.40 31.43
N SER A 573 33.54 -5.87 31.27
CA SER A 573 34.41 -5.48 30.16
C SER A 573 33.87 -5.95 28.80
N ALA A 574 34.11 -5.16 27.76
CA ALA A 574 33.63 -5.44 26.40
C ALA A 574 34.06 -6.82 25.88
N ASP A 575 35.30 -7.24 26.18
CA ASP A 575 35.82 -8.58 25.81
C ASP A 575 34.93 -9.72 26.34
N ARG A 576 34.41 -9.58 27.57
CA ARG A 576 33.56 -10.60 28.20
C ARG A 576 32.20 -10.69 27.51
N GLN A 577 31.66 -9.57 27.02
CA GLN A 577 30.42 -9.59 26.22
C GLN A 577 30.65 -10.28 24.86
N THR A 578 31.74 -9.94 24.16
CA THR A 578 32.13 -10.58 22.90
C THR A 578 32.31 -12.09 23.06
N ILE A 579 32.93 -12.55 24.17
CA ILE A 579 33.09 -13.97 24.48
C ILE A 579 31.73 -14.67 24.72
N ILE A 580 30.78 -14.01 25.39
CA ILE A 580 29.41 -14.53 25.57
C ILE A 580 28.72 -14.73 24.21
N GLU A 581 28.86 -13.77 23.29
CA GLU A 581 28.21 -13.81 21.98
C GLU A 581 28.86 -14.84 21.04
N VAL A 582 30.18 -14.96 21.03
CA VAL A 582 30.91 -16.01 20.29
C VAL A 582 30.56 -17.40 20.83
N ASN A 583 30.57 -17.61 22.15
CA ASN A 583 30.20 -18.90 22.75
C ASN A 583 28.72 -19.25 22.47
N ARG A 584 27.80 -18.26 22.53
CA ARG A 584 26.39 -18.45 22.14
C ARG A 584 26.27 -18.90 20.68
N SER A 585 27.05 -18.29 19.78
CA SER A 585 27.05 -18.63 18.36
C SER A 585 27.57 -20.05 18.11
N LEU A 586 28.63 -20.47 18.83
CA LEU A 586 29.16 -21.84 18.75
C LEU A 586 28.15 -22.89 19.25
N ARG A 587 27.39 -22.59 20.32
CA ARG A 587 26.31 -23.47 20.80
C ARG A 587 25.19 -23.60 19.76
N ASN A 588 24.73 -22.48 19.20
CA ASN A 588 23.68 -22.50 18.17
C ASN A 588 24.08 -23.36 16.96
N ILE A 589 25.34 -23.29 16.51
CA ILE A 589 25.84 -24.13 15.41
C ILE A 589 25.84 -25.62 15.79
N LYS A 590 26.24 -25.98 17.02
CA LYS A 590 26.19 -27.39 17.49
C LYS A 590 24.75 -27.91 17.57
N ASN A 591 23.83 -27.12 18.12
CA ASN A 591 22.41 -27.46 18.20
C ASN A 591 21.80 -27.71 16.80
N GLU A 592 22.14 -26.91 15.78
CA GLU A 592 21.64 -27.13 14.42
C GLU A 592 22.32 -28.32 13.73
N LEU A 593 23.57 -28.64 14.05
CA LEU A 593 24.22 -29.87 13.60
C LEU A 593 23.58 -31.12 14.25
N GLU A 594 23.20 -31.06 15.53
CA GLU A 594 22.42 -32.09 16.22
C GLU A 594 21.03 -32.26 15.59
N ASN A 595 20.33 -31.15 15.30
CA ASN A 595 19.05 -31.12 14.59
C ASN A 595 19.13 -31.72 13.16
N LEU A 596 20.26 -31.58 12.48
CA LEU A 596 20.51 -32.21 11.17
C LEU A 596 20.86 -33.70 11.27
N LEU A 597 21.54 -34.11 12.35
CA LEU A 597 21.85 -35.51 12.67
C LEU A 597 20.56 -36.28 13.06
N GLU A 598 19.73 -35.73 13.96
CA GLU A 598 18.44 -36.31 14.35
C GLU A 598 17.48 -36.48 13.16
N ARG A 599 17.56 -35.59 12.16
CA ARG A 599 16.79 -35.68 10.90
C ARG A 599 17.41 -36.59 9.84
N GLY A 600 18.58 -37.18 10.09
CA GLY A 600 19.29 -38.04 9.15
C GLY A 600 19.78 -37.31 7.89
N VAL A 601 19.98 -35.99 7.95
CA VAL A 601 20.51 -35.18 6.84
C VAL A 601 22.04 -35.24 6.80
N ILE A 602 22.65 -35.45 7.97
CA ILE A 602 24.06 -35.83 8.14
C ILE A 602 24.13 -37.11 9.00
N ASP A 603 25.23 -37.85 8.90
CA ASP A 603 25.52 -39.00 9.77
C ASP A 603 26.46 -38.60 10.94
N ASP A 604 26.64 -39.51 11.90
CA ASP A 604 27.48 -39.28 13.08
C ASP A 604 28.92 -38.91 12.71
N SER A 605 29.44 -39.44 11.59
CA SER A 605 30.81 -39.17 11.12
C SER A 605 30.97 -37.74 10.59
N VAL A 606 29.96 -37.25 9.85
CA VAL A 606 29.89 -35.85 9.39
C VAL A 606 29.64 -34.90 10.57
N TYR A 607 28.76 -35.27 11.50
CA TYR A 607 28.54 -34.53 12.74
C TYR A 607 29.85 -34.38 13.54
N ASP A 608 30.51 -35.49 13.89
CA ASP A 608 31.76 -35.48 14.65
C ASP A 608 32.86 -34.71 13.93
N THR A 609 33.01 -34.88 12.62
CA THR A 609 34.02 -34.16 11.81
C THR A 609 33.84 -32.64 11.92
N ILE A 610 32.60 -32.14 11.84
CA ILE A 610 32.31 -30.70 11.97
C ILE A 610 32.43 -30.25 13.44
N ASN A 611 31.92 -31.05 14.38
CA ASN A 611 31.91 -30.76 15.81
C ASN A 611 33.33 -30.66 16.41
N VAL A 612 34.27 -31.45 15.89
CA VAL A 612 35.72 -31.41 16.19
C VAL A 612 36.43 -30.26 15.47
N ALA A 613 35.94 -29.83 14.29
CA ALA A 613 36.48 -28.68 13.57
C ALA A 613 36.04 -27.32 14.16
N LEU A 614 34.95 -27.28 14.94
CA LEU A 614 34.52 -26.09 15.67
C LEU A 614 35.47 -25.77 16.83
N PRO A 615 35.87 -24.49 17.03
CA PRO A 615 36.71 -24.12 18.16
C PRO A 615 35.96 -24.30 19.48
N PRO A 616 36.66 -24.69 20.57
CA PRO A 616 36.06 -24.77 21.90
C PRO A 616 35.70 -23.38 22.43
N GLU A 617 34.69 -23.31 23.29
CA GLU A 617 34.27 -22.07 23.95
C GLU A 617 35.42 -21.39 24.70
N SER A 618 35.47 -20.05 24.61
CA SER A 618 36.48 -19.24 25.31
C SER A 618 36.03 -18.94 26.74
N SER A 619 36.98 -18.92 27.69
CA SER A 619 36.67 -18.59 29.09
C SER A 619 36.26 -17.13 29.25
N LEU A 620 35.21 -16.87 30.03
CA LEU A 620 34.71 -15.53 30.39
C LEU A 620 35.72 -14.67 31.20
N SER A 621 36.87 -15.24 31.57
CA SER A 621 37.96 -14.60 32.32
C SER A 621 39.29 -14.52 31.55
N GLY A 622 39.32 -14.92 30.27
CA GLY A 622 40.52 -14.89 29.43
C GLY A 622 40.31 -14.08 28.14
N PRO A 623 41.38 -13.79 27.37
CA PRO A 623 41.26 -13.10 26.09
C PRO A 623 40.59 -14.00 25.03
N LEU A 624 39.87 -13.37 24.09
CA LEU A 624 39.20 -14.04 22.98
C LEU A 624 40.22 -14.75 22.06
N ARG A 625 39.98 -16.03 21.73
CA ARG A 625 40.86 -16.81 20.85
C ARG A 625 40.53 -16.57 19.37
N THR A 626 41.55 -16.24 18.58
CA THR A 626 41.45 -16.04 17.12
C THR A 626 42.14 -17.18 16.34
N ALA A 627 41.70 -17.43 15.11
CA ALA A 627 42.05 -18.63 14.35
C ALA A 627 43.48 -18.66 13.74
N THR A 628 44.32 -17.65 13.99
CA THR A 628 45.64 -17.49 13.34
C THR A 628 46.83 -17.99 14.18
N GLY A 629 46.58 -18.64 15.32
CA GLY A 629 47.62 -18.98 16.31
C GLY A 629 48.34 -20.34 16.15
N ALA A 630 48.19 -21.06 15.04
CA ALA A 630 48.58 -22.47 14.93
C ALA A 630 49.55 -22.77 13.76
N ALA A 631 50.82 -22.39 13.90
CA ALA A 631 51.89 -22.85 12.99
C ALA A 631 53.27 -22.99 13.70
N ASN A 632 53.81 -24.21 13.68
CA ASN A 632 55.22 -24.59 13.86
C ASN A 632 56.05 -24.07 15.06
N LYS A 633 56.22 -24.96 16.05
CA LYS A 633 57.57 -25.39 16.50
C LYS A 633 57.63 -26.93 16.49
N THR A 634 58.84 -27.49 16.39
CA THR A 634 59.06 -28.78 15.70
C THR A 634 59.86 -29.83 16.49
N ALA A 635 59.57 -31.12 16.19
CA ALA A 635 60.39 -32.32 16.43
C ALA A 635 60.50 -32.84 17.90
N ALA A 636 60.74 -34.13 18.19
CA ALA A 636 61.30 -35.20 17.34
C ALA A 636 60.93 -36.65 17.76
N LYS A 637 60.95 -37.59 16.79
CA LYS A 637 61.07 -39.09 16.88
C LYS A 637 59.95 -39.85 17.63
N ALA A 638 59.69 -41.16 17.41
CA ALA A 638 59.80 -42.13 16.30
C ALA A 638 59.06 -43.43 16.80
N VAL A 639 58.50 -44.39 16.04
CA VAL A 639 59.05 -45.35 15.04
C VAL A 639 57.85 -46.12 14.40
N SER A 640 57.99 -46.69 13.19
CA SER A 640 56.97 -47.46 12.41
C SER A 640 57.15 -49.01 12.57
N PRO A 641 56.59 -49.97 11.76
CA PRO A 641 55.61 -49.91 10.65
C PRO A 641 54.54 -51.04 10.48
N ALA A 642 53.36 -50.69 9.94
CA ALA A 642 52.58 -51.41 8.86
C ALA A 642 52.14 -52.90 9.04
N PRO A 643 51.44 -53.59 8.08
CA PRO A 643 50.80 -53.13 6.82
C PRO A 643 49.36 -53.66 6.49
N THR A 644 48.64 -52.91 5.64
CA THR A 644 47.71 -53.33 4.54
C THR A 644 46.48 -54.28 4.69
N SER A 645 45.39 -53.84 4.03
CA SER A 645 44.42 -54.60 3.18
C SER A 645 43.06 -55.13 3.74
N SER A 646 42.05 -55.08 2.85
CA SER A 646 40.66 -55.58 2.94
C SER A 646 40.53 -56.95 2.18
N PRO A 647 39.37 -57.67 2.03
CA PRO A 647 37.97 -57.19 1.87
C PRO A 647 36.85 -58.08 2.52
N ALA A 648 35.59 -57.89 2.08
CA ALA A 648 34.37 -58.67 2.38
C ALA A 648 34.26 -59.96 1.48
N PRO A 649 33.16 -60.79 1.40
CA PRO A 649 31.77 -60.60 1.89
C PRO A 649 30.93 -61.83 2.37
N SER A 650 29.64 -61.55 2.70
CA SER A 650 28.42 -62.35 2.41
C SER A 650 27.74 -63.33 3.42
N ALA A 651 26.47 -63.02 3.72
CA ALA A 651 25.24 -63.84 3.62
C ALA A 651 24.84 -65.01 4.59
N LYS A 652 23.69 -64.81 5.25
CA LYS A 652 22.54 -65.72 5.54
C LYS A 652 22.53 -66.73 6.73
N ALA A 653 21.58 -66.46 7.63
CA ALA A 653 20.64 -67.37 8.32
C ALA A 653 21.06 -68.16 9.60
N ALA A 654 20.05 -68.56 10.38
CA ALA A 654 20.10 -69.06 11.78
C ALA A 654 19.37 -70.46 11.88
N PRO A 655 19.08 -71.12 13.06
CA PRO A 655 18.78 -70.59 14.41
C PRO A 655 19.46 -71.35 15.60
N THR A 656 18.85 -71.30 16.80
CA THR A 656 19.52 -71.32 18.12
C THR A 656 19.28 -72.57 19.02
N LYS A 657 20.19 -72.73 20.01
CA LYS A 657 19.92 -73.27 21.36
C LYS A 657 20.57 -72.34 22.40
N ALA A 658 20.02 -72.21 23.61
CA ALA A 658 20.53 -71.31 24.65
C ALA A 658 20.32 -71.85 26.08
N PHE A 659 21.36 -71.78 26.92
CA PHE A 659 21.43 -71.94 28.39
C PHE A 659 22.93 -71.96 28.73
N ASN A 660 23.53 -71.14 29.61
CA ASN A 660 23.12 -69.91 30.31
C ASN A 660 24.00 -68.73 29.75
N ASP A 661 24.36 -67.60 30.37
CA ASP A 661 24.19 -66.99 31.71
C ASP A 661 23.88 -65.48 31.58
N LEU A 662 23.42 -64.84 32.67
CA LEU A 662 23.11 -63.39 32.76
C LEU A 662 22.24 -62.82 31.61
N LYS A 663 20.93 -63.09 31.72
CA LYS A 663 19.93 -62.92 30.66
C LYS A 663 19.46 -61.48 30.44
N ILE A 664 20.03 -60.77 29.46
CA ILE A 664 19.45 -59.52 28.90
C ILE A 664 19.61 -59.50 27.37
N LYS A 665 18.49 -59.59 26.61
CA LYS A 665 18.22 -58.82 25.34
C LYS A 665 16.93 -59.22 24.59
N SER A 666 16.18 -58.19 24.18
CA SER A 666 15.41 -57.96 22.93
C SER A 666 14.57 -59.07 22.23
N SER A 667 13.25 -58.80 22.11
CA SER A 667 12.35 -58.91 20.91
C SER A 667 12.16 -60.26 20.17
N SER A 668 10.99 -60.63 19.59
CA SER A 668 9.59 -60.14 19.51
C SER A 668 8.79 -61.18 18.66
N PRO A 669 7.44 -61.12 18.43
CA PRO A 669 6.38 -60.21 18.89
C PRO A 669 5.43 -60.97 19.87
N ALA A 670 4.08 -60.93 19.95
CA ALA A 670 2.95 -60.36 19.17
C ALA A 670 1.65 -60.24 20.04
N PRO A 671 0.61 -59.48 19.64
CA PRO A 671 -0.62 -59.24 20.43
C PRO A 671 -1.75 -60.25 20.13
N PRO A 672 -2.62 -60.60 21.11
CA PRO A 672 -3.73 -59.76 21.59
C PRO A 672 -4.00 -59.87 23.12
N ALA A 673 -5.09 -59.37 23.74
CA ALA A 673 -5.76 -58.05 23.72
C ALA A 673 -6.86 -58.01 24.85
N TYR A 674 -7.40 -56.82 25.14
CA TYR A 674 -8.59 -56.49 25.98
C TYR A 674 -8.59 -56.77 27.50
N ASP A 675 -8.97 -55.72 28.25
CA ASP A 675 -9.74 -55.63 29.52
C ASP A 675 -9.53 -56.61 30.71
N GLN A 676 -9.05 -56.06 31.85
CA GLN A 676 -9.87 -55.86 33.07
C GLN A 676 -9.13 -55.06 34.19
N THR A 677 -9.91 -54.35 35.02
CA THR A 677 -9.53 -53.45 36.14
C THR A 677 -9.95 -54.04 37.52
N PRO A 678 -9.67 -53.48 38.74
CA PRO A 678 -9.28 -52.10 39.10
C PRO A 678 -8.15 -52.01 40.20
N PRO A 679 -8.11 -51.13 41.25
CA PRO A 679 -6.89 -50.36 41.58
C PRO A 679 -6.31 -50.63 42.99
N PRO A 680 -5.23 -49.90 43.39
CA PRO A 680 -5.42 -48.95 44.51
C PRO A 680 -4.54 -47.66 44.50
N GLY A 681 -5.11 -46.56 45.04
CA GLY A 681 -4.44 -45.60 45.94
C GLY A 681 -3.32 -44.68 45.42
N LEU A 682 -3.63 -43.40 45.18
CA LEU A 682 -2.65 -42.31 44.98
C LEU A 682 -2.18 -41.64 46.29
N PRO A 683 -0.90 -41.27 46.38
CA PRO A 683 -0.42 -40.06 47.07
C PRO A 683 -0.29 -38.89 46.07
N THR A 684 -0.46 -37.65 46.52
CA THR A 684 -0.55 -36.45 45.66
C THR A 684 0.65 -35.49 45.79
N ARG A 685 1.18 -34.98 44.66
CA ARG A 685 1.63 -33.58 44.57
C ARG A 685 1.93 -33.05 43.16
N ASN A 686 1.77 -31.73 43.05
CA ASN A 686 2.26 -30.77 42.04
C ASN A 686 1.32 -30.45 40.86
N VAL A 687 0.47 -29.44 41.09
CA VAL A 687 -0.35 -28.76 40.07
C VAL A 687 0.50 -27.66 39.43
N LYS A 688 0.59 -27.63 38.09
CA LYS A 688 1.17 -26.50 37.35
C LYS A 688 0.20 -25.29 37.43
N PRO A 689 0.69 -24.05 37.58
CA PRO A 689 -0.19 -22.89 37.63
C PRO A 689 -0.87 -22.65 36.27
N THR A 690 -2.19 -22.57 36.25
CA THR A 690 -2.96 -22.25 35.04
C THR A 690 -2.79 -20.76 34.69
N VAL A 691 -2.13 -20.45 33.56
CA VAL A 691 -1.90 -19.09 33.07
C VAL A 691 -3.11 -18.51 32.31
N ALA A 692 -3.97 -19.37 31.77
CA ALA A 692 -5.24 -19.02 31.17
C ALA A 692 -6.17 -20.24 31.09
N HIS A 693 -7.48 -20.01 31.04
CA HIS A 693 -8.43 -21.03 30.60
C HIS A 693 -8.83 -20.74 29.16
N ALA A 694 -8.87 -21.76 28.31
CA ALA A 694 -9.28 -21.64 26.92
C ALA A 694 -10.33 -22.68 26.57
N ARG A 695 -11.22 -22.36 25.62
CA ARG A 695 -12.20 -23.27 25.05
C ARG A 695 -11.83 -23.61 23.61
N ALA A 696 -11.82 -24.89 23.27
CA ALA A 696 -11.56 -25.37 21.93
C ALA A 696 -12.62 -24.84 20.94
N LEU A 697 -12.19 -24.18 19.87
CA LEU A 697 -13.06 -23.74 18.77
C LEU A 697 -13.31 -24.87 17.77
N TYR A 698 -12.36 -25.80 17.65
CA TYR A 698 -12.35 -26.92 16.73
C TYR A 698 -11.82 -28.17 17.44
N ARG A 699 -12.15 -29.36 16.92
CA ARG A 699 -11.49 -30.61 17.32
C ARG A 699 -10.02 -30.58 16.88
N TYR A 700 -9.13 -30.97 17.77
CA TYR A 700 -7.73 -31.26 17.45
C TYR A 700 -7.42 -32.70 17.85
N ALA A 701 -6.88 -33.48 16.91
CA ALA A 701 -6.52 -34.87 17.11
C ALA A 701 -5.00 -35.00 17.08
N ALA A 702 -4.42 -35.54 18.15
CA ALA A 702 -2.99 -35.73 18.31
C ALA A 702 -2.37 -36.52 17.14
N SER A 703 -1.26 -36.02 16.61
CA SER A 703 -0.42 -36.71 15.62
C SER A 703 0.78 -37.40 16.25
N ASP A 704 1.29 -36.86 17.36
CA ASP A 704 2.34 -37.44 18.19
C ASP A 704 1.83 -37.65 19.63
N GLY A 705 2.47 -38.56 20.39
CA GLY A 705 2.14 -38.86 21.79
C GLY A 705 2.45 -37.74 22.78
N ARG A 706 2.84 -36.55 22.29
CA ARG A 706 3.05 -35.30 23.05
C ARG A 706 1.92 -34.27 22.82
N ASP A 707 1.08 -34.48 21.81
CA ASP A 707 0.00 -33.56 21.44
C ASP A 707 -1.25 -33.80 22.32
N LEU A 708 -1.93 -32.72 22.72
CA LEU A 708 -3.18 -32.79 23.48
C LEU A 708 -4.38 -33.01 22.56
N THR A 709 -5.06 -34.15 22.65
CA THR A 709 -6.33 -34.37 21.92
C THR A 709 -7.50 -33.69 22.63
N PHE A 710 -8.32 -32.96 21.87
CA PHE A 710 -9.57 -32.36 22.35
C PHE A 710 -10.64 -32.28 21.26
N GLU A 711 -11.89 -32.28 21.70
CA GLU A 711 -13.06 -32.01 20.86
C GLU A 711 -13.36 -30.52 20.86
N LYS A 712 -14.23 -30.09 19.93
CA LYS A 712 -14.77 -28.74 19.96
C LYS A 712 -15.54 -28.48 21.27
N ASP A 713 -15.42 -27.26 21.78
CA ASP A 713 -16.01 -26.74 23.03
C ASP A 713 -15.47 -27.36 24.33
N ASP A 714 -14.43 -28.21 24.26
CA ASP A 714 -13.65 -28.64 25.43
C ASP A 714 -12.99 -27.44 26.13
N ARG A 715 -12.94 -27.48 27.47
CA ARG A 715 -12.13 -26.56 28.28
C ARG A 715 -10.72 -27.09 28.45
N ILE A 716 -9.75 -26.20 28.32
CA ILE A 716 -8.31 -26.48 28.42
C ILE A 716 -7.71 -25.48 29.41
N ALA A 717 -7.16 -25.99 30.51
CA ALA A 717 -6.33 -25.24 31.43
C ALA A 717 -4.94 -25.09 30.81
N VAL A 718 -4.61 -23.89 30.34
CA VAL A 718 -3.30 -23.59 29.73
C VAL A 718 -2.29 -23.37 30.83
N TYR A 719 -1.16 -24.07 30.78
CA TYR A 719 -0.07 -23.96 31.77
C TYR A 719 1.10 -23.12 31.25
N GLU A 720 1.39 -23.13 29.95
CA GLU A 720 2.56 -22.45 29.39
C GLU A 720 2.35 -22.08 27.90
N TYR A 721 2.85 -20.90 27.50
CA TYR A 721 2.86 -20.46 26.11
C TYR A 721 4.26 -20.76 25.52
N MET A 722 4.43 -21.90 24.85
CA MET A 722 5.77 -22.34 24.40
C MET A 722 6.30 -21.48 23.24
N ASN A 723 5.41 -21.02 22.35
CA ASN A 723 5.67 -19.99 21.35
C ASN A 723 4.35 -19.33 20.91
N GLN A 724 4.36 -18.56 19.82
CA GLN A 724 3.17 -17.87 19.30
C GLN A 724 2.08 -18.84 18.82
N ASP A 725 2.48 -19.99 18.26
CA ASP A 725 1.58 -20.95 17.62
C ASP A 725 1.25 -22.16 18.51
N TRP A 726 2.12 -22.55 19.44
CA TRP A 726 1.97 -23.77 20.26
C TRP A 726 2.00 -23.51 21.76
N TRP A 727 0.98 -24.00 22.46
CA TRP A 727 0.76 -23.84 23.89
C TRP A 727 0.70 -25.22 24.58
N MET A 728 1.03 -25.28 25.87
CA MET A 728 0.96 -26.49 26.72
C MET A 728 -0.20 -26.34 27.71
N GLY A 729 -0.97 -27.41 27.91
CA GLY A 729 -2.07 -27.40 28.87
C GLY A 729 -2.76 -28.76 29.03
N LEU A 730 -3.79 -28.78 29.87
CA LEU A 730 -4.59 -29.96 30.18
C LEU A 730 -6.06 -29.77 29.76
N ASN A 731 -6.59 -30.75 29.04
CA ASN A 731 -8.01 -30.80 28.69
C ASN A 731 -8.83 -31.25 29.92
N GLU A 732 -9.67 -30.36 30.44
CA GLU A 732 -10.45 -30.58 31.66
C GLU A 732 -11.46 -31.73 31.53
N ARG A 733 -11.87 -32.09 30.31
CA ARG A 733 -12.79 -33.21 30.05
C ARG A 733 -12.10 -34.57 30.01
N THR A 734 -10.85 -34.63 29.51
CA THR A 734 -10.13 -35.92 29.34
C THR A 734 -9.05 -36.16 30.40
N GLY A 735 -8.63 -35.12 31.13
CA GLY A 735 -7.53 -35.19 32.10
C GLY A 735 -6.16 -35.39 31.48
N GLN A 736 -6.03 -35.34 30.15
CA GLN A 736 -4.76 -35.44 29.44
C GLN A 736 -4.05 -34.09 29.43
N GLU A 737 -2.72 -34.10 29.50
CA GLU A 737 -1.84 -32.94 29.32
C GLU A 737 -1.02 -33.12 28.03
N GLY A 738 -0.79 -32.04 27.28
CA GLY A 738 0.02 -32.06 26.07
C GLY A 738 0.10 -30.70 25.38
N ILE A 739 0.85 -30.64 24.27
CA ILE A 739 0.96 -29.43 23.44
C ILE A 739 -0.17 -29.32 22.42
N PHE A 740 -0.56 -28.10 22.06
CA PHE A 740 -1.59 -27.87 21.06
C PHE A 740 -1.47 -26.52 20.35
N PRO A 741 -1.97 -26.40 19.11
CA PRO A 741 -1.93 -25.17 18.35
C PRO A 741 -2.94 -24.12 18.85
N ARG A 742 -2.46 -22.89 19.09
CA ARG A 742 -3.20 -21.76 19.67
C ARG A 742 -4.41 -21.34 18.84
N ASN A 743 -4.36 -21.44 17.51
CA ASN A 743 -5.50 -21.10 16.64
C ASN A 743 -6.68 -22.08 16.76
N TYR A 744 -6.52 -23.23 17.44
CA TYR A 744 -7.62 -24.15 17.73
C TYR A 744 -8.44 -23.80 18.98
N VAL A 745 -8.03 -22.79 19.77
CA VAL A 745 -8.69 -22.40 21.02
C VAL A 745 -9.03 -20.91 21.09
N LEU A 746 -10.00 -20.58 21.94
CA LEU A 746 -10.33 -19.20 22.35
C LEU A 746 -10.07 -19.07 23.85
N VAL A 747 -9.22 -18.12 24.26
CA VAL A 747 -9.04 -17.81 25.70
C VAL A 747 -10.33 -17.22 26.25
N ASP A 748 -10.84 -17.79 27.34
CA ASP A 748 -11.96 -17.21 28.09
C ASP A 748 -11.48 -15.92 28.76
N GLN A 749 -12.11 -14.78 28.44
CA GLN A 749 -11.87 -13.54 29.17
C GLN A 749 -12.47 -13.63 30.57
N GLU A 750 -11.68 -13.28 31.60
CA GLU A 750 -12.15 -13.32 32.99
C GLU A 750 -13.33 -12.36 33.22
N THR A 751 -14.52 -12.93 33.32
CA THR A 751 -15.75 -12.19 33.63
C THR A 751 -15.91 -12.05 35.13
N LYS A 752 -15.89 -10.81 35.63
CA LYS A 752 -16.19 -10.50 37.04
C LYS A 752 -17.56 -11.06 37.41
N LYS A 753 -17.60 -12.06 38.31
CA LYS A 753 -18.83 -12.76 38.69
C LYS A 753 -19.83 -11.81 39.39
N PRO A 754 -21.12 -11.86 39.06
CA PRO A 754 -22.14 -11.05 39.72
C PRO A 754 -22.44 -11.58 41.14
N VAL A 755 -22.78 -10.68 42.05
CA VAL A 755 -23.16 -10.99 43.44
C VAL A 755 -24.69 -11.12 43.55
N GLN A 756 -25.18 -12.10 44.30
CA GLN A 756 -26.62 -12.30 44.55
C GLN A 756 -27.16 -11.35 45.64
N PRO A 757 -28.46 -10.98 45.61
CA PRO A 757 -28.99 -9.85 46.38
C PRO A 757 -29.28 -10.18 47.86
N MET A 758 -29.12 -9.20 48.74
CA MET A 758 -29.49 -9.28 50.15
C MET A 758 -30.26 -8.04 50.64
N GLN A 759 -31.58 -8.23 50.81
CA GLN A 759 -32.51 -7.46 51.66
C GLN A 759 -32.72 -5.95 51.35
N ALA A 760 -33.78 -5.38 51.93
CA ALA A 760 -34.46 -4.17 51.45
C ALA A 760 -34.32 -2.94 52.37
N PRO A 761 -34.38 -1.70 51.85
CA PRO A 761 -34.40 -0.48 52.67
C PRO A 761 -35.81 -0.10 53.14
N ILE A 762 -35.88 0.62 54.27
CA ILE A 762 -37.10 1.26 54.80
C ILE A 762 -37.15 2.73 54.30
N PRO A 763 -38.33 3.29 53.93
CA PRO A 763 -38.41 4.55 53.17
C PRO A 763 -38.72 5.80 54.00
N GLN A 764 -38.22 6.97 53.55
CA GLN A 764 -38.77 8.33 53.76
C GLN A 764 -38.03 9.35 52.85
N PRO A 765 -38.58 10.55 52.59
CA PRO A 765 -39.99 10.91 52.39
C PRO A 765 -40.21 11.61 51.03
N GLN A 766 -41.47 11.97 50.72
CA GLN A 766 -41.93 12.34 49.38
C GLN A 766 -42.23 13.86 49.25
N TYR A 767 -41.71 14.48 48.18
CA TYR A 767 -42.18 15.74 47.60
C TYR A 767 -42.23 15.59 46.08
N GLY A 768 -43.22 16.20 45.40
CA GLY A 768 -43.32 16.11 43.95
C GLY A 768 -44.42 16.98 43.35
N TYR A 769 -44.33 17.20 42.04
CA TYR A 769 -45.36 17.77 41.16
C TYR A 769 -45.00 17.43 39.68
N PRO A 770 -45.88 17.66 38.68
CA PRO A 770 -46.61 16.58 38.04
C PRO A 770 -45.98 16.05 36.73
N ALA A 771 -46.47 14.90 36.29
CA ALA A 771 -46.04 14.25 35.05
C ALA A 771 -46.78 14.76 33.79
N TYR A 772 -46.09 14.74 32.66
CA TYR A 772 -46.67 14.61 31.32
C TYR A 772 -45.85 13.64 30.47
N SER A 773 -46.48 13.00 29.48
CA SER A 773 -45.89 11.90 28.71
C SER A 773 -45.53 12.31 27.28
N GLN A 774 -44.37 11.85 26.79
CA GLN A 774 -44.19 11.01 25.59
C GLN A 774 -42.70 10.78 25.27
N GLY A 775 -42.40 9.74 24.50
CA GLY A 775 -41.02 9.33 24.18
C GLY A 775 -40.38 10.10 23.02
N PRO A 776 -39.05 10.05 22.87
CA PRO A 776 -38.32 10.81 21.86
C PRO A 776 -38.51 10.24 20.43
N PRO A 777 -38.65 11.09 19.40
CA PRO A 777 -38.66 10.67 18.00
C PRO A 777 -37.23 10.38 17.46
N PRO A 778 -37.08 9.54 16.41
CA PRO A 778 -35.77 9.17 15.87
C PRO A 778 -35.11 10.29 15.06
N GLN A 779 -33.77 10.37 15.17
CA GLN A 779 -32.93 11.34 14.45
C GLN A 779 -32.93 11.10 12.92
N GLN A 780 -32.83 12.17 12.14
CA GLN A 780 -32.67 12.12 10.68
C GLN A 780 -31.28 12.65 10.25
N ASN A 781 -30.80 12.15 9.10
CA ASN A 781 -29.44 12.33 8.61
C ASN A 781 -29.31 13.59 7.71
N PRO A 782 -28.55 14.63 8.09
CA PRO A 782 -28.72 16.00 7.58
C PRO A 782 -27.91 16.34 6.30
N TYR A 783 -27.90 15.46 5.28
CA TYR A 783 -27.15 15.68 4.02
C TYR A 783 -28.05 15.80 2.77
N ASN A 784 -29.15 16.55 2.85
CA ASN A 784 -29.90 16.94 1.65
C ASN A 784 -30.76 18.22 1.85
N ALA A 785 -30.16 19.40 1.65
CA ALA A 785 -30.86 20.69 1.60
C ALA A 785 -30.29 21.55 0.45
N HIS A 786 -31.13 22.35 -0.19
CA HIS A 786 -30.71 23.26 -1.26
C HIS A 786 -30.24 24.61 -0.69
N VAL A 787 -29.27 25.24 -1.36
CA VAL A 787 -28.69 26.54 -0.97
C VAL A 787 -29.58 27.69 -1.46
N PRO A 788 -30.02 28.62 -0.58
CA PRO A 788 -30.63 29.89 -0.99
C PRO A 788 -29.56 30.94 -1.39
N PRO A 789 -29.90 31.96 -2.21
CA PRO A 789 -28.96 33.01 -2.58
C PRO A 789 -28.65 33.97 -1.42
N MET A 790 -27.44 34.56 -1.42
CA MET A 790 -27.09 35.65 -0.51
C MET A 790 -27.80 36.96 -0.87
N ALA A 791 -28.23 37.71 0.14
CA ALA A 791 -28.62 39.11 0.02
C ALA A 791 -27.43 40.03 0.38
N VAL A 792 -27.44 41.26 -0.13
CA VAL A 792 -26.36 42.25 0.06
C VAL A 792 -26.90 43.49 0.77
N ALA A 793 -26.14 43.93 1.78
CA ALA A 793 -26.08 45.25 2.45
C ALA A 793 -27.34 46.11 2.65
N GLU A 794 -27.48 46.63 3.87
CA GLU A 794 -28.43 47.69 4.21
C GLU A 794 -28.05 49.03 3.55
N GLY A 795 -29.04 49.89 3.28
CA GLY A 795 -28.80 51.19 2.64
C GLY A 795 -30.00 52.14 2.63
N SER A 796 -30.29 52.78 3.77
CA SER A 796 -31.04 54.05 3.94
C SER A 796 -32.43 54.24 3.29
N GLY A 797 -33.45 54.63 4.08
CA GLY A 797 -34.59 55.40 3.56
C GLY A 797 -35.98 55.07 4.13
N GLN A 798 -36.49 55.96 4.99
CA GLN A 798 -37.92 56.16 5.31
C GLN A 798 -38.29 57.62 4.92
N PRO A 799 -39.58 58.02 4.83
CA PRO A 799 -40.82 57.26 4.61
C PRO A 799 -41.85 57.92 3.63
N ALA A 800 -42.82 57.16 3.12
CA ALA A 800 -44.19 57.56 2.66
C ALA A 800 -44.97 56.25 2.29
N GLN A 801 -46.25 55.99 2.61
CA GLN A 801 -47.52 56.63 2.19
C GLN A 801 -47.68 56.72 0.65
N GLU A 802 -48.72 56.22 -0.03
CA GLU A 802 -50.00 55.51 0.26
C GLU A 802 -50.33 54.63 -0.98
N GLY A 803 -51.33 53.75 -1.09
CA GLY A 803 -52.47 53.32 -0.24
C GLY A 803 -53.38 52.34 -1.04
N ASP A 804 -54.40 51.75 -0.39
CA ASP A 804 -55.41 50.79 -0.92
C ASP A 804 -54.92 49.43 -1.51
N GLY A 805 -55.66 48.31 -1.35
CA GLY A 805 -56.85 48.12 -0.51
C GLY A 805 -57.53 46.74 -0.62
N LYS A 806 -58.19 46.34 0.49
CA LYS A 806 -59.33 45.39 0.63
C LYS A 806 -59.17 43.84 0.64
N ASP A 807 -59.74 43.30 1.73
CA ASP A 807 -60.68 42.17 1.84
C ASP A 807 -60.25 40.67 1.83
N ASN A 808 -59.94 40.20 3.06
CA ASN A 808 -60.75 39.26 3.86
C ASN A 808 -60.99 37.79 3.45
N LYS A 809 -60.66 36.89 4.42
CA LYS A 809 -61.34 35.62 4.80
C LYS A 809 -61.24 34.38 3.86
N VAL A 810 -61.38 33.13 4.33
CA VAL A 810 -60.96 32.44 5.59
C VAL A 810 -61.20 30.91 5.42
N ASN A 811 -60.33 30.04 5.97
CA ASN A 811 -60.54 28.58 6.19
C ASN A 811 -60.78 27.67 4.93
N GLU A 812 -60.66 26.32 4.96
CA GLU A 812 -59.96 25.34 5.82
C GLU A 812 -59.93 23.91 5.18
N TYR A 813 -58.90 23.13 5.52
CA TYR A 813 -58.65 21.65 5.43
C TYR A 813 -59.46 20.72 4.47
N GLY A 814 -58.74 19.79 3.82
CA GLY A 814 -59.30 18.55 3.24
C GLY A 814 -58.26 17.41 3.09
N LYS A 815 -58.51 16.21 3.66
CA LYS A 815 -57.49 15.13 3.83
C LYS A 815 -57.63 13.98 2.82
N LYS A 816 -56.47 13.47 2.34
CA LYS A 816 -56.08 12.07 2.02
C LYS A 816 -57.11 11.12 1.33
N PHE A 817 -56.71 10.42 0.26
CA PHE A 817 -56.19 9.02 0.28
C PHE A 817 -55.83 8.49 -1.13
N GLY A 818 -55.16 7.33 -1.22
CA GLY A 818 -55.17 6.47 -2.43
C GLY A 818 -53.81 6.00 -2.97
N LYS A 819 -53.62 4.67 -3.10
CA LYS A 819 -52.52 4.02 -3.86
C LYS A 819 -53.13 2.97 -4.79
N LYS A 820 -52.62 2.82 -6.04
CA LYS A 820 -52.09 1.57 -6.64
C LYS A 820 -52.25 1.46 -8.18
N LEU A 821 -51.26 0.76 -8.78
CA LEU A 821 -51.34 -0.15 -9.94
C LEU A 821 -51.67 0.40 -11.34
N GLY A 822 -51.11 -0.28 -12.35
CA GLY A 822 -51.41 -0.13 -13.78
C GLY A 822 -50.20 -0.50 -14.64
N ASN A 823 -50.29 -1.59 -15.41
CA ASN A 823 -49.24 -2.10 -16.31
C ASN A 823 -49.84 -2.42 -17.69
N ALA A 824 -48.97 -2.66 -18.68
CA ALA A 824 -49.24 -3.39 -19.94
C ALA A 824 -50.09 -2.66 -21.01
N ALA A 825 -49.97 -2.97 -22.32
CA ALA A 825 -48.93 -3.67 -23.11
C ALA A 825 -49.23 -3.51 -24.63
N ILE A 826 -48.65 -4.40 -25.45
CA ILE A 826 -48.95 -4.72 -26.86
C ILE A 826 -48.29 -3.74 -27.87
N PHE A 827 -47.25 -4.13 -28.63
CA PHE A 827 -47.09 -5.11 -29.74
C PHE A 827 -47.57 -4.63 -31.13
N GLY A 828 -46.61 -4.28 -32.00
CA GLY A 828 -46.23 -5.19 -33.11
C GLY A 828 -46.53 -4.82 -34.57
N ALA A 829 -45.49 -4.90 -35.40
CA ALA A 829 -45.47 -5.16 -36.86
C ALA A 829 -46.04 -4.08 -37.82
N GLY A 830 -45.68 -4.21 -39.13
CA GLY A 830 -46.36 -3.50 -40.23
C GLY A 830 -45.46 -2.77 -41.25
N ALA A 831 -44.58 -3.47 -41.96
CA ALA A 831 -43.75 -2.92 -43.06
C ALA A 831 -44.55 -2.37 -44.26
N SER A 832 -43.94 -1.49 -45.09
CA SER A 832 -43.88 -1.58 -46.59
C SER A 832 -43.69 -0.24 -47.34
N ILE A 833 -42.68 -0.22 -48.24
CA ILE A 833 -42.72 0.28 -49.64
C ILE A 833 -43.29 1.71 -49.92
N GLY A 834 -42.40 2.69 -50.08
CA GLY A 834 -41.74 2.94 -51.38
C GLY A 834 -42.38 3.89 -52.41
N SER A 835 -41.99 5.17 -52.41
CA SER A 835 -41.83 6.10 -53.57
C SER A 835 -41.53 7.52 -53.03
N GLY A 836 -40.94 8.49 -53.75
CA GLY A 836 -40.22 8.43 -55.02
C GLY A 836 -39.91 9.83 -55.60
N ILE A 837 -38.70 10.02 -56.15
CA ILE A 837 -38.31 11.04 -57.15
C ILE A 837 -38.11 12.53 -56.68
N ARG A 838 -36.81 12.92 -56.65
CA ARG A 838 -36.17 14.21 -57.03
C ARG A 838 -36.46 15.55 -56.30
N GLN A 839 -35.39 16.04 -55.67
CA GLN A 839 -34.74 17.36 -55.87
C GLN A 839 -35.62 18.63 -56.04
N ALA A 840 -35.62 19.44 -54.97
CA ALA A 840 -35.16 20.84 -55.02
C ALA A 840 -34.50 21.16 -53.67
N GLU A 841 -33.57 22.12 -53.62
CA GLU A 841 -33.02 22.64 -52.36
C GLU A 841 -33.87 23.81 -51.88
N ASP A 842 -34.33 23.75 -50.63
CA ASP A 842 -34.74 24.94 -49.88
C ASP A 842 -34.59 24.68 -48.37
N THR A 843 -34.17 25.67 -47.59
CA THR A 843 -33.68 25.46 -46.20
C THR A 843 -34.59 26.09 -45.15
N PRO A 844 -35.18 25.25 -44.26
CA PRO A 844 -35.38 25.69 -42.88
C PRO A 844 -35.10 24.61 -41.81
N THR A 845 -34.06 24.85 -41.01
CA THR A 845 -33.93 24.50 -39.57
C THR A 845 -34.46 23.14 -39.05
N GLN A 846 -33.54 22.26 -38.64
CA GLN A 846 -33.77 21.09 -37.77
C GLN A 846 -32.86 21.16 -36.52
N PRO A 847 -33.07 20.35 -35.44
CA PRO A 847 -33.13 20.91 -34.08
C PRO A 847 -31.86 20.82 -33.23
N LYS A 848 -31.89 21.55 -32.10
CA LYS A 848 -30.86 21.58 -31.05
C LYS A 848 -30.41 20.17 -30.59
N PRO A 849 -29.10 19.91 -30.46
CA PRO A 849 -28.60 18.63 -29.95
C PRO A 849 -29.01 18.42 -28.49
N LYS A 850 -29.52 17.22 -28.17
CA LYS A 850 -29.85 16.83 -26.79
C LYS A 850 -28.58 16.62 -25.99
N LYS A 851 -28.47 17.27 -24.82
CA LYS A 851 -27.36 17.08 -23.88
C LYS A 851 -27.19 15.59 -23.55
N SER A 852 -25.97 15.05 -23.72
CA SER A 852 -25.63 13.72 -23.24
C SER A 852 -25.66 13.69 -21.71
N LYS A 853 -26.08 12.55 -21.12
CA LYS A 853 -26.02 12.33 -19.67
C LYS A 853 -24.70 11.66 -19.32
N LYS A 854 -24.02 12.14 -18.27
CA LYS A 854 -22.81 11.51 -17.71
C LYS A 854 -23.09 10.02 -17.43
N ARG A 855 -22.21 9.11 -17.91
CA ARG A 855 -22.19 7.70 -17.47
C ARG A 855 -21.82 7.67 -15.98
N LYS A 856 -22.37 6.72 -15.22
CA LYS A 856 -21.93 6.45 -13.83
C LYS A 856 -20.68 5.57 -13.85
N ALA A 857 -19.71 5.86 -12.98
CA ALA A 857 -18.57 4.99 -12.76
C ALA A 857 -19.02 3.60 -12.29
N GLY A 858 -18.36 2.55 -12.78
CA GLY A 858 -18.63 1.16 -12.39
C GLY A 858 -19.80 0.48 -13.13
N ALA A 859 -20.27 1.03 -14.25
CA ALA A 859 -20.94 0.26 -15.29
C ALA A 859 -19.92 -0.65 -16.03
N PRO A 860 -20.31 -1.80 -16.59
CA PRO A 860 -19.41 -2.60 -17.42
C PRO A 860 -19.05 -1.87 -18.72
N ASP A 861 -18.02 -2.34 -19.40
CA ASP A 861 -17.61 -1.78 -20.68
C ASP A 861 -18.70 -2.03 -21.75
N ASP A 862 -19.25 -0.96 -22.31
CA ASP A 862 -20.47 -1.04 -23.13
C ASP A 862 -20.21 -1.73 -24.49
N GLU A 863 -18.95 -1.81 -24.93
CA GLU A 863 -18.55 -2.55 -26.14
C GLU A 863 -18.56 -4.07 -25.98
N LEU A 864 -18.45 -4.58 -24.73
CA LEU A 864 -18.53 -6.02 -24.43
C LEU A 864 -19.95 -6.49 -24.06
N LEU A 865 -20.92 -5.57 -23.99
CA LEU A 865 -22.31 -5.89 -23.65
C LEU A 865 -23.20 -5.95 -24.90
N ASN A 866 -23.38 -7.14 -25.45
CA ASN A 866 -24.35 -7.36 -26.52
C ASN A 866 -25.78 -7.34 -25.95
N THR A 867 -26.42 -6.17 -26.01
CA THR A 867 -27.78 -5.93 -25.53
C THR A 867 -28.88 -6.59 -26.37
N GLU A 868 -28.60 -6.97 -27.61
CA GLU A 868 -29.58 -7.63 -28.50
C GLU A 868 -29.70 -9.12 -28.16
N LEU A 869 -28.56 -9.78 -27.91
CA LEU A 869 -28.50 -11.17 -27.43
C LEU A 869 -28.72 -11.30 -25.91
N GLY A 870 -28.67 -10.19 -25.17
CA GLY A 870 -28.77 -10.18 -23.70
C GLY A 870 -27.56 -10.82 -23.01
N LEU A 871 -26.36 -10.59 -23.56
CA LEU A 871 -25.09 -11.18 -23.11
C LEU A 871 -23.99 -10.15 -22.80
N ASN A 872 -23.17 -10.47 -21.80
CA ASN A 872 -21.84 -9.90 -21.58
C ASN A 872 -20.79 -10.86 -22.18
N THR A 873 -20.13 -10.44 -23.26
CA THR A 873 -19.12 -11.27 -23.96
C THR A 873 -17.80 -11.39 -23.21
N LEU A 874 -17.61 -10.67 -22.09
CA LEU A 874 -16.39 -10.79 -21.27
C LEU A 874 -16.14 -12.25 -20.84
N PHE A 875 -17.20 -12.98 -20.50
CA PHE A 875 -17.16 -14.38 -20.06
C PHE A 875 -16.82 -15.40 -21.18
N THR A 876 -16.71 -15.01 -22.46
CA THR A 876 -16.09 -15.89 -23.48
C THR A 876 -14.56 -15.81 -23.48
N LYS A 877 -13.98 -14.82 -22.78
CA LYS A 877 -12.54 -14.49 -22.81
C LYS A 877 -11.83 -14.65 -21.46
N MET A 878 -12.57 -15.01 -20.41
CA MET A 878 -12.03 -15.24 -19.07
C MET A 878 -11.75 -16.73 -18.90
N ASP A 879 -10.48 -17.08 -18.78
CA ASP A 879 -10.03 -18.36 -18.24
C ASP A 879 -10.38 -18.49 -16.73
N ASN A 880 -10.04 -19.62 -16.13
CA ASN A 880 -10.33 -19.89 -14.72
C ASN A 880 -9.63 -18.94 -13.73
N GLN A 881 -8.45 -18.40 -14.06
CA GLN A 881 -7.75 -17.41 -13.25
C GLN A 881 -8.46 -16.05 -13.33
N LEU A 882 -8.74 -15.57 -14.54
CA LEU A 882 -9.48 -14.32 -14.77
C LEU A 882 -10.90 -14.37 -14.19
N LEU A 883 -11.56 -15.53 -14.19
CA LEU A 883 -12.84 -15.74 -13.50
C LEU A 883 -12.69 -15.64 -11.98
N ALA A 884 -11.68 -16.28 -11.38
CA ALA A 884 -11.44 -16.21 -9.94
C ALA A 884 -11.15 -14.77 -9.47
N ASP A 885 -10.27 -14.06 -10.18
CA ASP A 885 -9.93 -12.66 -9.89
C ASP A 885 -11.16 -11.73 -10.07
N HIS A 886 -11.99 -11.98 -11.08
CA HIS A 886 -13.24 -11.23 -11.27
C HIS A 886 -14.23 -11.48 -10.14
N LEU A 887 -14.38 -12.73 -9.67
CA LEU A 887 -15.24 -13.08 -8.55
C LEU A 887 -14.75 -12.46 -7.24
N ALA A 888 -13.44 -12.50 -6.96
CA ALA A 888 -12.82 -11.85 -5.81
C ALA A 888 -13.03 -10.32 -5.83
N GLN A 889 -12.88 -9.68 -6.99
CA GLN A 889 -13.17 -8.25 -7.18
C GLN A 889 -14.66 -7.92 -6.92
N LYS A 890 -15.60 -8.72 -7.44
CA LYS A 890 -17.04 -8.51 -7.23
C LYS A 890 -17.44 -8.76 -5.78
N LEU A 891 -16.88 -9.80 -5.14
CA LEU A 891 -17.08 -10.13 -3.74
C LEU A 891 -16.60 -8.97 -2.85
N THR A 892 -15.38 -8.49 -3.06
CA THR A 892 -14.81 -7.34 -2.33
C THR A 892 -15.65 -6.06 -2.53
N ARG A 893 -16.15 -5.83 -3.75
CA ARG A 893 -17.01 -4.67 -4.08
C ARG A 893 -18.38 -4.70 -3.39
N PHE A 894 -18.97 -5.87 -3.17
CA PHE A 894 -20.33 -5.98 -2.62
C PHE A 894 -20.38 -6.43 -1.15
N GLY A 895 -19.33 -7.07 -0.66
CA GLY A 895 -19.13 -7.51 0.73
C GLY A 895 -18.32 -6.55 1.59
N SER A 896 -18.41 -5.23 1.34
CA SER A 896 -17.70 -4.20 2.11
C SER A 896 -18.12 -4.08 3.59
N ASP A 897 -19.12 -4.86 3.99
CA ASP A 897 -19.68 -5.06 5.32
C ASP A 897 -19.18 -6.35 6.01
N LEU A 898 -18.23 -7.05 5.37
CA LEU A 898 -17.60 -8.27 5.87
C LEU A 898 -16.12 -8.02 6.23
N SER A 899 -15.59 -8.83 7.16
CA SER A 899 -14.16 -8.84 7.47
C SER A 899 -13.32 -9.44 6.34
N ALA A 900 -12.01 -9.15 6.34
CA ALA A 900 -11.07 -9.74 5.39
C ALA A 900 -11.02 -11.29 5.49
N ILE A 901 -11.28 -11.86 6.67
CA ILE A 901 -11.35 -13.31 6.87
C ILE A 901 -12.60 -13.87 6.18
N GLU A 902 -13.78 -13.28 6.40
CA GLU A 902 -15.02 -13.69 5.73
C GLU A 902 -14.93 -13.55 4.19
N ILE A 903 -14.28 -12.50 3.69
CA ILE A 903 -14.02 -12.33 2.25
C ILE A 903 -13.08 -13.43 1.73
N SER A 904 -12.04 -13.80 2.48
CA SER A 904 -11.16 -14.92 2.14
C SER A 904 -11.94 -16.25 2.13
N ASP A 905 -12.76 -16.50 3.15
CA ASP A 905 -13.60 -17.70 3.26
C ASP A 905 -14.65 -17.82 2.14
N MET A 906 -15.09 -16.70 1.57
CA MET A 906 -15.99 -16.67 0.39
C MET A 906 -15.27 -16.58 -0.96
N THR A 907 -13.93 -16.45 -0.97
CA THR A 907 -13.13 -16.44 -2.21
C THR A 907 -12.91 -17.88 -2.71
N LEU A 908 -12.84 -18.02 -4.04
CA LEU A 908 -12.55 -19.26 -4.76
C LEU A 908 -11.20 -19.14 -5.47
N SER A 909 -10.43 -20.24 -5.55
CA SER A 909 -9.19 -20.29 -6.31
C SER A 909 -9.45 -20.49 -7.80
N ALA A 910 -8.44 -20.24 -8.64
CA ALA A 910 -8.51 -20.58 -10.06
C ALA A 910 -8.71 -22.10 -10.29
N ASN A 911 -8.09 -22.96 -9.46
CA ASN A 911 -8.20 -24.42 -9.58
C ASN A 911 -9.63 -24.93 -9.33
N THR A 912 -10.39 -24.26 -8.44
CA THR A 912 -11.81 -24.54 -8.19
C THR A 912 -12.70 -24.32 -9.42
N ILE A 913 -12.28 -23.50 -10.39
CA ILE A 913 -13.08 -23.15 -11.57
C ILE A 913 -12.60 -23.95 -12.77
N GLN A 914 -13.49 -24.71 -13.39
CA GLN A 914 -13.17 -25.39 -14.66
C GLN A 914 -13.21 -24.37 -15.80
N ASP A 915 -12.12 -24.29 -16.57
CA ASP A 915 -12.05 -23.42 -17.74
C ASP A 915 -13.08 -23.83 -18.81
N THR A 916 -13.71 -22.83 -19.42
CA THR A 916 -14.73 -22.94 -20.47
C THR A 916 -14.45 -22.04 -21.67
N THR A 917 -13.27 -21.40 -21.76
CA THR A 917 -12.84 -20.59 -22.92
C THR A 917 -12.78 -21.40 -24.21
N THR A 918 -12.67 -22.73 -24.11
CA THR A 918 -12.76 -23.67 -25.24
C THR A 918 -14.11 -23.62 -25.97
N TRP A 919 -15.19 -23.20 -25.31
CA TRP A 919 -16.52 -23.03 -25.92
C TRP A 919 -16.60 -21.74 -26.75
N GLN A 920 -16.45 -21.87 -28.08
CA GLN A 920 -16.44 -20.75 -29.05
C GLN A 920 -17.83 -20.25 -29.49
N GLU A 921 -18.87 -21.04 -29.25
CA GLU A 921 -20.25 -20.70 -29.64
C GLU A 921 -20.85 -19.61 -28.72
N PRO A 922 -21.77 -18.75 -29.22
CA PRO A 922 -22.43 -17.76 -28.37
C PRO A 922 -23.07 -18.38 -27.12
N ARG A 923 -22.93 -17.71 -25.97
CA ARG A 923 -23.47 -18.17 -24.67
C ARG A 923 -24.97 -17.85 -24.52
N THR A 924 -25.75 -18.03 -25.59
CA THR A 924 -27.18 -17.71 -25.69
C THR A 924 -28.08 -18.83 -25.13
N LEU A 925 -29.34 -18.51 -24.84
CA LEU A 925 -30.27 -19.43 -24.16
C LEU A 925 -30.54 -20.75 -24.93
N ASP A 926 -30.54 -20.67 -26.26
CA ASP A 926 -30.70 -21.80 -27.19
C ASP A 926 -29.46 -22.71 -27.24
N LYS A 927 -28.28 -22.15 -26.95
CA LYS A 927 -26.99 -22.86 -26.94
C LYS A 927 -26.65 -23.50 -25.61
N PHE A 928 -27.28 -23.06 -24.51
CA PHE A 928 -27.12 -23.63 -23.16
C PHE A 928 -27.20 -25.17 -23.12
N PRO A 929 -28.17 -25.84 -23.77
CA PRO A 929 -28.25 -27.30 -23.74
C PRO A 929 -27.04 -27.98 -24.39
N ASN A 930 -26.49 -27.38 -25.45
CA ASN A 930 -25.36 -27.94 -26.20
C ASN A 930 -24.03 -27.70 -25.45
N PHE A 931 -23.92 -26.58 -24.72
CA PHE A 931 -22.82 -26.36 -23.78
C PHE A 931 -22.78 -27.45 -22.70
N LEU A 932 -23.92 -27.77 -22.07
CA LEU A 932 -23.99 -28.85 -21.08
C LEU A 932 -23.58 -30.22 -21.63
N GLU A 933 -23.86 -30.48 -22.91
CA GLU A 933 -23.43 -31.70 -23.60
C GLU A 933 -21.91 -31.69 -23.84
N SER A 934 -21.33 -30.56 -24.24
CA SER A 934 -19.87 -30.44 -24.44
C SER A 934 -19.03 -30.54 -23.16
N VAL A 935 -19.58 -30.10 -22.01
CA VAL A 935 -18.93 -30.19 -20.69
C VAL A 935 -19.35 -31.44 -19.89
N THR A 936 -19.96 -32.43 -20.56
CA THR A 936 -20.34 -33.72 -19.96
C THR A 936 -19.74 -34.86 -20.78
N GLU A 937 -18.80 -35.60 -20.18
CA GLU A 937 -18.07 -36.75 -20.75
C GLU A 937 -18.94 -37.73 -21.57
N ASN A 938 -20.20 -37.90 -21.15
CA ASN A 938 -21.20 -38.66 -21.88
C ASN A 938 -22.58 -37.95 -21.81
N PRO A 939 -23.01 -37.28 -22.89
CA PRO A 939 -24.30 -36.57 -22.98
C PRO A 939 -25.54 -37.37 -22.55
N GLU A 940 -25.54 -38.70 -22.73
CA GLU A 940 -26.62 -39.59 -22.30
C GLU A 940 -26.87 -39.57 -20.79
N LEU A 941 -25.92 -39.07 -20.00
CA LEU A 941 -26.09 -38.88 -18.55
C LEU A 941 -27.02 -37.72 -18.20
N LEU A 942 -27.20 -36.73 -19.08
CA LEU A 942 -28.09 -35.58 -18.84
C LEU A 942 -29.58 -35.98 -18.88
N TYR A 943 -29.90 -37.08 -19.55
CA TYR A 943 -31.23 -37.68 -19.63
C TYR A 943 -31.55 -38.61 -18.43
N LYS A 944 -30.63 -38.77 -17.47
CA LYS A 944 -30.70 -39.81 -16.42
C LYS A 944 -30.63 -39.19 -15.01
N SER A 945 -31.71 -39.33 -14.26
CA SER A 945 -31.81 -38.91 -12.86
C SER A 945 -31.27 -39.98 -11.88
N ALA A 946 -30.87 -39.56 -10.67
CA ALA A 946 -30.62 -40.49 -9.57
C ALA A 946 -31.88 -41.30 -9.21
N LYS A 947 -31.72 -42.48 -8.58
CA LYS A 947 -32.85 -43.22 -7.99
C LYS A 947 -33.45 -42.46 -6.79
N LYS A 948 -32.61 -41.75 -6.03
CA LYS A 948 -33.02 -40.82 -4.96
C LYS A 948 -33.72 -39.62 -5.58
N LYS A 949 -34.95 -39.36 -5.14
CA LYS A 949 -35.74 -38.19 -5.54
C LYS A 949 -35.07 -36.90 -5.05
N GLY A 950 -35.32 -35.78 -5.74
CA GLY A 950 -34.72 -34.49 -5.39
C GLY A 950 -33.19 -34.41 -5.46
N SER A 951 -32.49 -35.36 -6.09
CA SER A 951 -31.02 -35.38 -6.19
C SER A 951 -30.53 -35.21 -7.65
N PRO A 952 -30.34 -33.96 -8.11
CA PRO A 952 -29.86 -33.66 -9.46
C PRO A 952 -28.36 -33.89 -9.63
N HIS A 953 -27.94 -34.21 -10.87
CA HIS A 953 -26.54 -34.26 -11.28
C HIS A 953 -25.99 -32.88 -11.70
N THR A 954 -26.86 -31.93 -12.06
CA THR A 954 -26.49 -30.56 -12.44
C THR A 954 -27.39 -29.55 -11.72
N LEU A 955 -26.79 -28.62 -10.98
CA LEU A 955 -27.47 -27.39 -10.54
C LEU A 955 -27.09 -26.23 -11.47
N ILE A 956 -28.09 -25.46 -11.91
CA ILE A 956 -27.88 -24.24 -12.68
C ILE A 956 -28.35 -23.04 -11.84
N VAL A 957 -27.47 -22.06 -11.65
CA VAL A 957 -27.68 -20.90 -10.79
C VAL A 957 -27.78 -19.65 -11.64
N THR A 958 -28.83 -18.84 -11.45
CA THR A 958 -29.04 -17.58 -12.19
C THR A 958 -29.62 -16.48 -11.30
N GLY A 959 -29.39 -15.23 -11.67
CA GLY A 959 -29.76 -14.05 -10.88
C GLY A 959 -31.26 -13.73 -10.81
N ALA A 960 -32.11 -14.36 -11.62
CA ALA A 960 -33.54 -14.04 -11.67
C ALA A 960 -34.46 -15.24 -11.93
N GLY A 961 -35.59 -15.30 -11.21
CA GLY A 961 -36.59 -16.37 -11.38
C GLY A 961 -37.29 -16.40 -12.76
N LEU A 962 -37.26 -15.30 -13.53
CA LEU A 962 -37.69 -15.33 -14.93
C LEU A 962 -36.68 -16.11 -15.79
N ARG A 963 -35.40 -15.72 -15.75
CA ARG A 963 -34.31 -16.43 -16.43
C ARG A 963 -34.20 -17.90 -16.01
N ALA A 964 -34.46 -18.23 -14.74
CA ALA A 964 -34.53 -19.61 -14.28
C ALA A 964 -35.66 -20.39 -14.99
N ALA A 965 -36.83 -19.78 -15.22
CA ALA A 965 -37.90 -20.40 -16.00
C ALA A 965 -37.58 -20.50 -17.50
N ASP A 966 -36.78 -19.57 -18.04
CA ASP A 966 -36.27 -19.61 -19.41
C ASP A 966 -35.27 -20.75 -19.63
N ILE A 967 -34.28 -20.89 -18.75
CA ILE A 967 -33.32 -22.00 -18.77
C ILE A 967 -34.06 -23.34 -18.59
N VAL A 968 -35.04 -23.44 -17.68
CA VAL A 968 -35.86 -24.68 -17.58
C VAL A 968 -36.64 -24.97 -18.87
N ARG A 969 -36.98 -23.96 -19.68
CA ARG A 969 -37.58 -24.18 -21.01
C ARG A 969 -36.56 -24.76 -22.00
N SER A 970 -35.32 -24.25 -22.08
CA SER A 970 -34.30 -24.82 -22.97
C SER A 970 -33.80 -26.20 -22.50
N MET A 971 -33.74 -26.45 -21.19
CA MET A 971 -33.39 -27.75 -20.60
C MET A 971 -34.44 -28.85 -20.84
N ARG A 972 -35.63 -28.54 -21.37
CA ARG A 972 -36.69 -29.55 -21.58
C ARG A 972 -36.29 -30.70 -22.50
N LYS A 973 -35.28 -30.54 -23.37
CA LYS A 973 -34.82 -31.66 -24.23
C LYS A 973 -34.35 -32.87 -23.41
N PHE A 974 -33.80 -32.64 -22.22
CA PHE A 974 -33.36 -33.69 -21.30
C PHE A 974 -34.49 -34.31 -20.45
N GLN A 975 -35.71 -33.73 -20.50
CA GLN A 975 -36.82 -34.14 -19.65
C GLN A 975 -37.49 -35.42 -20.20
N ASN A 976 -37.70 -36.41 -19.33
CA ASN A 976 -38.48 -37.62 -19.64
C ASN A 976 -39.28 -38.09 -18.42
N LYS A 977 -39.98 -39.23 -18.52
CA LYS A 977 -40.85 -39.77 -17.46
C LYS A 977 -40.12 -40.00 -16.13
N ASP A 978 -38.84 -40.36 -16.20
CA ASP A 978 -37.99 -40.63 -15.04
C ASP A 978 -37.01 -39.49 -14.72
N ASN A 979 -36.94 -38.45 -15.56
CA ASN A 979 -36.02 -37.32 -15.41
C ASN A 979 -36.78 -35.99 -15.49
N ALA A 980 -37.17 -35.45 -14.33
CA ALA A 980 -37.78 -34.13 -14.22
C ALA A 980 -36.73 -33.00 -14.20
N ILE A 981 -37.11 -31.81 -14.69
CA ILE A 981 -36.31 -30.59 -14.63
C ILE A 981 -36.96 -29.63 -13.61
N ALA A 982 -36.25 -29.28 -12.54
CA ALA A 982 -36.83 -28.53 -11.42
C ALA A 982 -36.69 -27.00 -11.56
N LYS A 983 -37.68 -26.27 -11.02
CA LYS A 983 -37.76 -24.79 -10.98
C LYS A 983 -37.69 -24.30 -9.54
N LEU A 984 -36.51 -23.89 -9.09
CA LEU A 984 -36.20 -23.64 -7.68
C LEU A 984 -35.95 -22.14 -7.41
N PHE A 985 -37.02 -21.35 -7.51
CA PHE A 985 -37.01 -19.90 -7.25
C PHE A 985 -38.33 -19.43 -6.60
N ALA A 986 -38.30 -18.32 -5.86
CA ALA A 986 -39.38 -17.93 -4.95
C ALA A 986 -40.60 -17.22 -5.60
N LYS A 987 -40.49 -16.69 -6.83
CA LYS A 987 -41.40 -15.67 -7.41
C LYS A 987 -42.91 -15.94 -7.24
N HIS A 988 -43.36 -17.16 -7.55
CA HIS A 988 -44.76 -17.60 -7.43
C HIS A 988 -44.87 -19.03 -6.87
N PHE A 989 -43.78 -19.55 -6.28
CA PHE A 989 -43.71 -20.90 -5.74
C PHE A 989 -43.35 -20.83 -4.26
N LYS A 990 -44.24 -21.34 -3.43
CA LYS A 990 -43.95 -21.52 -2.00
C LYS A 990 -42.85 -22.57 -1.83
N ILE A 991 -42.13 -22.55 -0.71
CA ILE A 991 -41.03 -23.49 -0.51
C ILE A 991 -41.55 -24.91 -0.34
N GLU A 992 -42.69 -25.08 0.32
CA GLU A 992 -43.40 -26.33 0.57
C GLU A 992 -43.83 -27.01 -0.75
N GLU A 993 -44.20 -26.23 -1.77
CA GLU A 993 -44.53 -26.72 -3.11
C GLU A 993 -43.29 -27.29 -3.83
N GLN A 994 -42.13 -26.67 -3.64
CA GLN A 994 -40.85 -27.13 -4.19
C GLN A 994 -40.29 -28.33 -3.41
N VAL A 995 -40.42 -28.35 -2.08
CA VAL A 995 -40.11 -29.51 -1.23
C VAL A 995 -40.96 -30.71 -1.64
N LYS A 996 -42.28 -30.53 -1.78
CA LYS A 996 -43.18 -31.58 -2.26
C LYS A 996 -42.79 -32.06 -3.66
N PHE A 997 -42.53 -31.15 -4.61
CA PHE A 997 -42.11 -31.51 -5.96
C PHE A 997 -40.83 -32.37 -5.96
N LEU A 998 -39.80 -31.98 -5.19
CA LEU A 998 -38.55 -32.72 -5.06
C LEU A 998 -38.74 -34.07 -4.35
N GLY A 999 -39.63 -34.17 -3.35
CA GLY A 999 -40.00 -35.44 -2.70
C GLY A 999 -40.88 -36.36 -3.57
N GLU A 1000 -41.57 -35.83 -4.57
CA GLU A 1000 -42.39 -36.61 -5.50
C GLU A 1000 -41.61 -37.07 -6.75
N HIS A 1001 -40.67 -36.27 -7.26
CA HIS A 1001 -40.04 -36.48 -8.57
C HIS A 1001 -38.55 -36.81 -8.51
N ARG A 1002 -38.10 -37.67 -9.44
CA ARG A 1002 -36.67 -37.87 -9.72
C ARG A 1002 -36.19 -36.75 -10.64
N THR A 1003 -35.23 -35.95 -10.21
CA THR A 1003 -34.73 -34.76 -10.92
C THR A 1003 -33.28 -34.95 -11.34
N GLY A 1004 -32.92 -34.71 -12.60
CA GLY A 1004 -31.52 -34.72 -13.07
C GLY A 1004 -30.91 -33.32 -13.14
N ILE A 1005 -31.68 -32.33 -13.59
CA ILE A 1005 -31.26 -30.92 -13.65
C ILE A 1005 -32.22 -30.07 -12.82
N SER A 1006 -31.67 -29.21 -11.96
CA SER A 1006 -32.45 -28.24 -11.19
C SER A 1006 -31.91 -26.83 -11.44
N VAL A 1007 -32.80 -25.87 -11.68
CA VAL A 1007 -32.42 -24.48 -11.99
C VAL A 1007 -33.03 -23.54 -10.96
N GLY A 1008 -32.23 -22.64 -10.39
CA GLY A 1008 -32.70 -21.77 -9.32
C GLY A 1008 -31.92 -20.48 -9.12
N THR A 1009 -32.41 -19.69 -8.16
CA THR A 1009 -31.75 -18.50 -7.61
C THR A 1009 -30.97 -18.89 -6.35
N PRO A 1010 -29.76 -18.35 -6.08
CA PRO A 1010 -28.87 -18.86 -5.02
C PRO A 1010 -29.56 -19.07 -3.65
N ALA A 1011 -30.33 -18.09 -3.19
CA ALA A 1011 -31.06 -18.17 -1.91
C ALA A 1011 -32.00 -19.39 -1.86
N ARG A 1012 -32.90 -19.55 -2.84
CA ARG A 1012 -33.84 -20.69 -2.87
C ARG A 1012 -33.16 -22.06 -3.09
N LEU A 1013 -31.97 -22.09 -3.68
CA LEU A 1013 -31.18 -23.32 -3.72
C LEU A 1013 -30.65 -23.68 -2.32
N MET A 1014 -30.14 -22.69 -1.57
CA MET A 1014 -29.75 -22.87 -0.16
C MET A 1014 -30.95 -23.27 0.71
N ASP A 1015 -32.09 -22.54 0.65
CA ASP A 1015 -33.29 -22.85 1.45
C ASP A 1015 -33.72 -24.34 1.32
N LEU A 1016 -33.58 -24.92 0.12
CA LEU A 1016 -33.96 -26.29 -0.22
C LEU A 1016 -32.87 -27.34 0.07
N MET A 1017 -31.61 -26.93 0.17
CA MET A 1017 -30.52 -27.77 0.66
C MET A 1017 -30.57 -27.86 2.18
N ASP A 1018 -30.78 -26.72 2.85
CA ASP A 1018 -30.81 -26.61 4.32
C ASP A 1018 -32.03 -27.30 4.94
N ASN A 1019 -33.14 -27.41 4.21
CA ASN A 1019 -34.29 -28.25 4.61
C ASN A 1019 -34.22 -29.70 4.11
N GLY A 1020 -33.12 -30.11 3.45
CA GLY A 1020 -32.86 -31.49 3.01
C GLY A 1020 -33.63 -31.96 1.77
N ALA A 1021 -34.50 -31.15 1.16
CA ALA A 1021 -35.28 -31.55 -0.01
C ALA A 1021 -34.46 -31.63 -1.32
N LEU A 1022 -33.38 -30.84 -1.42
CA LEU A 1022 -32.45 -30.82 -2.55
C LEU A 1022 -31.15 -31.54 -2.16
N SER A 1023 -31.02 -32.80 -2.54
CA SER A 1023 -29.93 -33.68 -2.09
C SER A 1023 -28.72 -33.65 -3.02
N LEU A 1024 -27.55 -33.33 -2.46
CA LEU A 1024 -26.28 -33.19 -3.18
C LEU A 1024 -25.62 -34.54 -3.58
N ASP A 1025 -26.21 -35.67 -3.19
CA ASP A 1025 -25.58 -36.99 -3.29
C ASP A 1025 -25.15 -37.33 -4.72
N GLY A 1026 -26.02 -37.09 -5.71
CA GLY A 1026 -25.77 -37.31 -7.13
C GLY A 1026 -25.13 -36.14 -7.88
N LEU A 1027 -24.86 -35.00 -7.21
CA LEU A 1027 -24.42 -33.77 -7.85
C LEU A 1027 -23.02 -33.89 -8.44
N LYS A 1028 -22.87 -33.58 -9.74
CA LYS A 1028 -21.60 -33.57 -10.48
C LYS A 1028 -21.17 -32.20 -11.00
N ARG A 1029 -22.11 -31.28 -11.24
CA ARG A 1029 -21.87 -29.96 -11.85
C ARG A 1029 -22.64 -28.83 -11.17
N LEU A 1030 -21.95 -27.73 -10.90
CA LEU A 1030 -22.52 -26.41 -10.67
C LEU A 1030 -22.30 -25.56 -11.92
N VAL A 1031 -23.34 -24.91 -12.43
CA VAL A 1031 -23.25 -24.02 -13.60
C VAL A 1031 -23.81 -22.65 -13.26
N VAL A 1032 -23.01 -21.61 -13.36
CA VAL A 1032 -23.40 -20.22 -13.11
C VAL A 1032 -23.75 -19.53 -14.43
N ASP A 1033 -24.99 -19.08 -14.59
CA ASP A 1033 -25.48 -18.27 -15.71
C ASP A 1033 -24.95 -16.84 -15.56
N ALA A 1034 -23.70 -16.62 -15.97
CA ALA A 1034 -22.91 -15.42 -15.72
C ALA A 1034 -22.85 -14.48 -16.93
N SER A 1035 -22.82 -15.04 -18.16
CA SER A 1035 -22.89 -14.27 -19.40
C SER A 1035 -24.19 -13.49 -19.54
N HIS A 1036 -25.29 -13.95 -18.95
CA HIS A 1036 -26.59 -13.30 -19.14
C HIS A 1036 -26.69 -11.95 -18.43
N ILE A 1037 -27.14 -10.92 -19.15
CA ILE A 1037 -27.48 -9.59 -18.60
C ILE A 1037 -28.97 -9.29 -18.73
N ASP A 1038 -29.53 -8.62 -17.72
CA ASP A 1038 -30.91 -8.12 -17.74
C ASP A 1038 -31.09 -6.88 -18.63
N GLN A 1039 -32.34 -6.43 -18.79
CA GLN A 1039 -32.71 -5.21 -19.52
C GLN A 1039 -32.06 -3.91 -18.97
N LYS A 1040 -31.40 -3.96 -17.81
CA LYS A 1040 -30.66 -2.85 -17.18
C LYS A 1040 -29.14 -3.05 -17.27
N LYS A 1041 -28.67 -4.00 -18.10
CA LYS A 1041 -27.26 -4.36 -18.33
C LYS A 1041 -26.56 -4.96 -17.09
N ARG A 1042 -27.23 -5.84 -16.34
CA ARG A 1042 -26.69 -6.45 -15.11
C ARG A 1042 -26.81 -7.97 -15.14
N GLY A 1043 -25.70 -8.69 -14.92
CA GLY A 1043 -25.69 -10.13 -14.73
C GLY A 1043 -25.78 -10.55 -13.26
N VAL A 1044 -25.66 -11.85 -12.99
CA VAL A 1044 -25.76 -12.41 -11.63
C VAL A 1044 -24.67 -11.87 -10.67
N LEU A 1045 -23.51 -11.49 -11.20
CA LEU A 1045 -22.40 -10.93 -10.42
C LEU A 1045 -22.52 -9.41 -10.17
N ASP A 1046 -23.47 -8.70 -10.80
CA ASP A 1046 -23.47 -7.22 -10.86
C ASP A 1046 -24.36 -6.52 -9.81
N MET A 1047 -24.95 -7.28 -8.88
CA MET A 1047 -25.84 -6.75 -7.84
C MET A 1047 -25.51 -7.41 -6.49
N LYS A 1048 -25.49 -6.64 -5.40
CA LYS A 1048 -25.26 -7.18 -4.04
C LYS A 1048 -26.24 -8.31 -3.70
N ASP A 1049 -27.51 -8.11 -4.05
CA ASP A 1049 -28.62 -9.03 -3.79
C ASP A 1049 -28.53 -10.39 -4.52
N THR A 1050 -27.66 -10.52 -5.53
CA THR A 1050 -27.40 -11.78 -6.23
C THR A 1050 -25.96 -12.28 -6.06
N MET A 1051 -24.97 -11.38 -6.07
CA MET A 1051 -23.57 -11.73 -5.89
C MET A 1051 -23.28 -12.25 -4.48
N MET A 1052 -23.81 -11.63 -3.42
CA MET A 1052 -23.52 -12.08 -2.05
C MET A 1052 -24.19 -13.43 -1.72
N PRO A 1053 -25.45 -13.69 -2.12
CA PRO A 1053 -26.02 -15.03 -2.04
C PRO A 1053 -25.33 -16.06 -2.96
N LEU A 1054 -24.81 -15.67 -4.13
CA LEU A 1054 -24.04 -16.56 -5.00
C LEU A 1054 -22.70 -16.94 -4.38
N ALA A 1055 -21.94 -15.97 -3.84
CA ALA A 1055 -20.66 -16.22 -3.19
C ALA A 1055 -20.84 -17.20 -2.02
N ARG A 1056 -21.81 -16.93 -1.13
CA ARG A 1056 -22.17 -17.84 -0.03
C ARG A 1056 -22.64 -19.22 -0.49
N PHE A 1057 -23.33 -19.32 -1.62
CA PHE A 1057 -23.73 -20.60 -2.21
C PHE A 1057 -22.51 -21.38 -2.74
N LEU A 1058 -21.61 -20.73 -3.49
CA LEU A 1058 -20.42 -21.38 -4.06
C LEU A 1058 -19.35 -21.71 -3.02
N SER A 1059 -19.26 -20.93 -1.93
CA SER A 1059 -18.32 -21.16 -0.83
C SER A 1059 -18.80 -22.18 0.21
N ARG A 1060 -19.96 -22.81 0.01
CA ARG A 1060 -20.49 -23.84 0.93
C ARG A 1060 -19.51 -24.99 1.10
N LYS A 1061 -19.40 -25.50 2.33
CA LYS A 1061 -18.45 -26.55 2.69
C LYS A 1061 -18.67 -27.82 1.83
N GLU A 1062 -19.93 -28.18 1.58
CA GLU A 1062 -20.32 -29.34 0.78
C GLU A 1062 -19.92 -29.25 -0.71
N PHE A 1063 -19.50 -28.07 -1.16
CA PHE A 1063 -18.90 -27.84 -2.49
C PHE A 1063 -17.39 -27.66 -2.39
N LYS A 1064 -16.88 -26.87 -1.42
CA LYS A 1064 -15.43 -26.71 -1.16
C LYS A 1064 -14.73 -28.05 -0.93
N ASP A 1065 -15.32 -28.93 -0.14
CA ASP A 1065 -14.84 -30.29 0.12
C ASP A 1065 -14.77 -31.18 -1.16
N ARG A 1066 -15.28 -30.69 -2.30
CA ARG A 1066 -15.46 -31.47 -3.54
C ARG A 1066 -14.88 -30.84 -4.80
N TYR A 1067 -14.41 -29.60 -4.76
CA TYR A 1067 -13.79 -28.97 -5.92
C TYR A 1067 -12.46 -29.66 -6.30
N ASP A 1068 -11.67 -30.03 -5.29
CA ASP A 1068 -10.37 -30.70 -5.45
C ASP A 1068 -10.41 -32.21 -5.04
N ASP A 1069 -11.59 -32.83 -4.93
CA ASP A 1069 -11.76 -34.26 -4.55
C ASP A 1069 -11.67 -35.19 -5.79
N GLU A 1070 -10.61 -35.98 -5.88
CA GLU A 1070 -10.37 -36.94 -6.98
C GLU A 1070 -11.44 -38.05 -7.12
N LYS A 1071 -12.11 -38.41 -6.02
CA LYS A 1071 -13.03 -39.57 -5.93
C LYS A 1071 -14.49 -39.16 -6.16
N LYS A 1072 -14.84 -37.92 -5.82
CA LYS A 1072 -16.18 -37.36 -6.00
C LYS A 1072 -16.15 -35.89 -6.46
N PRO A 1073 -15.45 -35.55 -7.56
CA PRO A 1073 -15.26 -34.17 -7.99
C PRO A 1073 -16.57 -33.44 -8.27
N LEU A 1074 -16.53 -32.11 -8.17
CA LEU A 1074 -17.64 -31.21 -8.47
C LEU A 1074 -17.18 -30.12 -9.43
N ALA A 1075 -17.51 -30.26 -10.71
CA ALA A 1075 -17.16 -29.24 -11.71
C ALA A 1075 -17.95 -27.94 -11.48
N LEU A 1076 -17.25 -26.84 -11.20
CA LEU A 1076 -17.81 -25.49 -11.22
C LEU A 1076 -17.54 -24.82 -12.57
N LEU A 1077 -18.61 -24.50 -13.28
CA LEU A 1077 -18.60 -23.99 -14.65
C LEU A 1077 -19.31 -22.63 -14.70
N PHE A 1078 -18.78 -21.71 -15.51
CA PHE A 1078 -19.42 -20.43 -15.81
C PHE A 1078 -19.94 -20.44 -17.24
N TYR A 1079 -21.23 -20.13 -17.42
CA TYR A 1079 -21.90 -20.01 -18.71
C TYR A 1079 -22.16 -18.55 -19.07
#